data_AF-A0A1I2Q7Q1-F1
#
_entry.id   AF-A0A1I2Q7Q1-F1
#
_cell.length_a   1.000
_cell.length_b   1.000
_cell.length_c   1.000
_cell.angle_alpha   90.00
_cell.angle_beta   90.00
_cell.angle_gamma   90.00
#
_symmetry.space_group_name_H-M   'P 1'
#
loop_
_entity.id
_entity.type
_entity.pdbx_description
1 polymer ?
#
loop_
_entity_poly.entity_id
_entity_poly.type
_entity_poly.pdbx_seq_one_letter_code
_entity_poly.pdbx_strand_id
1 'polypeptide(L)'
;MIKKTYLILIFCLLLGTLFGFSAAAADAATLEDALDSVVEYCYQNKPGLDNWEEVVGLSEAGELDRFDLSGWSIELDESSRPVDYASAILGLLAAGKDPGNYIDQDNTPRDLVRELSEMQQPGEGFSGSVNNTIFSILALDKANASYNVADAVNYLIIQQKSDGGFSLDNSGDSGDPDVTGVALMALAKHTDLGGVNESIDRALDYLRDVQLTSGGFASYGNENAESIAKVIQGLVACGEDVTKWNNGDNNVINALFSFWLSDGSFCHLIGKAGSEMATRQALLAIADLMNCPTIDYSNFVVNGNSSGGNEPDKAQVSIRVEGNNSTLRAGKVSIEGTALDALKELVGENNISYDQWGMVAVILGESGRENVAKDVSTSWKYYVVRNGAIAVDAFSSGPGDYNVQDGDEIVFYIGAYDTVTWSDITCFAEIKLQPAAPVAGETVNITIPTKKYDWSQGLFDFQVDNIRLIINGREQIMASGQSLVQYTPAAGELKIRAEKYGPNYPELVPAEVSCTVKEKGSSGDNGGPVSVRVKVIGKNQNTLYSGTVELDEDKTDIFHALVETGLSYKARYSNTYVYEIDGIAEDLSGTAGWKYKINGDIPGIPAIDYQVQDGDEIIWYWAVSVDDLGNGESLTGADLIIDIPAERQEALQQAREKVKEQLRRLVENWSELAYSNNELYQIVDLLDDPTIVIGAENIMPEQERQQWAKILQNNQVNITWKLKFEEDEEDVSDEAGEVCLTVEKGAWQLNAAIEVDEENDADVQAPINYRFASSVFNFGPEGTSFAKPVVLRIKFTDLSDPENTIVAWYNPQTKCWVPVPSVVDAANGEISGLITHFTKFAVFIREKQIDFFTDIDSDAYGWAQKEIEYLAVKGIVSGDENKFDPDRPVTRAEFVAMLVKALELDDSADYVLNFSDIEENSWYARPVKAAVKEGIIKGVSDRAFHPADTVSREQIAAILVRALNLQAAGHEPEFKDQEKISPWAREAVQAAVEKQLVSGYPDGTFRPELPSNRAQIAVIIYRLLKLR
;
A
#
# COMPACT_ATOMS: atom_id res chain seq x y z
N MET A 1 41.81 53.10 -4.27
CA MET A 1 41.87 53.67 -5.63
C MET A 1 40.46 53.60 -6.18
N ILE A 2 39.73 54.73 -6.29
CA ILE A 2 39.35 55.36 -7.58
C ILE A 2 38.69 54.33 -8.52
N LYS A 3 37.45 54.38 -8.99
CA LYS A 3 36.36 55.39 -9.07
C LYS A 3 35.19 54.71 -9.82
N LYS A 4 33.95 55.16 -9.56
CA LYS A 4 32.77 55.17 -10.46
C LYS A 4 32.18 53.78 -10.81
N THR A 5 30.91 53.50 -10.55
CA THR A 5 29.76 54.19 -11.15
C THR A 5 28.47 53.93 -10.35
N TYR A 6 28.12 54.85 -9.44
CA TYR A 6 26.75 55.05 -8.95
C TYR A 6 26.18 56.25 -9.72
N LEU A 7 25.41 56.03 -10.79
CA LEU A 7 24.56 57.09 -11.37
C LEU A 7 23.52 56.60 -12.41
N ILE A 8 22.80 55.51 -12.20
CA ILE A 8 21.60 55.17 -13.01
C ILE A 8 20.55 54.49 -12.12
N LEU A 9 19.95 55.21 -11.17
CA LEU A 9 18.81 54.70 -10.40
C LEU A 9 17.74 55.76 -10.10
N ILE A 10 17.81 56.92 -10.74
CA ILE A 10 16.83 58.01 -10.58
C ILE A 10 16.50 58.62 -11.95
N PHE A 11 16.01 57.79 -12.89
CA PHE A 11 15.42 58.32 -14.14
C PHE A 11 14.37 57.43 -14.84
N CYS A 12 13.75 56.46 -14.15
CA CYS A 12 12.65 55.66 -14.73
C CYS A 12 11.35 55.70 -13.90
N LEU A 13 11.11 56.82 -13.22
CA LEU A 13 9.81 57.17 -12.63
C LEU A 13 9.26 58.38 -13.39
N LEU A 14 8.75 58.15 -14.61
CA LEU A 14 7.82 58.99 -15.37
C LEU A 14 7.92 58.65 -16.88
N LEU A 15 7.12 57.70 -17.34
CA LEU A 15 6.42 57.69 -18.64
C LEU A 15 5.81 56.31 -18.89
N GLY A 16 4.70 56.05 -18.20
CA GLY A 16 3.71 55.11 -18.70
C GLY A 16 2.91 55.78 -19.82
N THR A 17 2.89 55.12 -20.98
CA THR A 17 1.87 55.08 -22.05
C THR A 17 2.51 55.08 -23.43
N LEU A 18 2.04 54.14 -24.27
CA LEU A 18 2.31 53.98 -25.71
C LEU A 18 3.63 53.29 -26.06
N PHE A 19 3.61 51.95 -26.15
CA PHE A 19 3.90 51.15 -27.34
C PHE A 19 4.04 49.69 -26.90
N GLY A 20 3.21 48.81 -27.48
CA GLY A 20 3.24 47.38 -27.21
C GLY A 20 4.62 46.80 -27.56
N PHE A 21 5.24 46.16 -26.57
CA PHE A 21 6.37 45.28 -26.81
C PHE A 21 5.90 43.84 -26.66
N SER A 22 6.14 43.08 -27.72
CA SER A 22 6.21 41.62 -27.71
C SER A 22 6.99 41.14 -26.50
N ALA A 23 6.44 40.17 -25.76
CA ALA A 23 7.16 39.46 -24.70
C ALA A 23 8.48 38.91 -25.27
N ALA A 24 9.59 39.36 -24.71
CA ALA A 24 10.89 38.72 -24.89
C ALA A 24 10.91 37.46 -24.03
N ALA A 25 11.56 36.41 -24.53
CA ALA A 25 11.79 35.17 -23.79
C ALA A 25 12.44 35.46 -22.43
N ALA A 26 11.95 34.82 -21.37
CA ALA A 26 12.56 34.90 -20.04
C ALA A 26 14.00 34.38 -20.12
N ASP A 27 14.98 35.19 -19.70
CA ASP A 27 16.36 34.74 -19.55
C ASP A 27 16.41 33.72 -18.39
N ALA A 28 17.03 32.57 -18.63
CA ALA A 28 17.13 31.51 -17.63
C ALA A 28 18.04 31.94 -16.46
N ALA A 29 17.59 31.75 -15.22
CA ALA A 29 18.34 32.12 -14.02
C ALA A 29 19.41 31.06 -13.70
N THR A 30 20.58 31.49 -13.22
CA THR A 30 21.56 30.55 -12.64
C THR A 30 21.21 30.23 -11.19
N LEU A 31 21.80 29.18 -10.62
CA LEU A 31 21.61 28.84 -9.21
C LEU A 31 22.12 29.95 -8.28
N GLU A 32 23.17 30.67 -8.68
CA GLU A 32 23.66 31.87 -7.98
C GLU A 32 22.60 32.99 -8.01
N ASP A 33 22.02 33.29 -9.18
CA ASP A 33 20.93 34.28 -9.29
C ASP A 33 19.70 33.89 -8.46
N ALA A 34 19.39 32.59 -8.40
CA ALA A 34 18.30 32.06 -7.60
C ALA A 34 18.54 32.20 -6.10
N LEU A 35 19.76 31.91 -5.62
CA LEU A 35 20.13 32.11 -4.22
C LEU A 35 19.99 33.59 -3.83
N ASP A 36 20.52 34.50 -4.64
CA ASP A 36 20.40 35.95 -4.44
C ASP A 36 18.94 36.39 -4.34
N SER A 37 18.08 35.84 -5.22
CA SER A 37 16.64 36.15 -5.22
C SER A 37 15.92 35.67 -3.96
N VAL A 38 16.24 34.48 -3.45
CA VAL A 38 15.63 33.93 -2.22
C VAL A 38 16.08 34.74 -1.01
N VAL A 39 17.38 35.06 -0.92
CA VAL A 39 17.94 35.89 0.16
C VAL A 39 17.30 37.27 0.16
N GLU A 40 17.12 37.89 -1.00
CA GLU A 40 16.48 39.19 -1.11
C GLU A 40 14.99 39.14 -0.70
N TYR A 41 14.26 38.09 -1.08
CA TYR A 41 12.90 37.87 -0.60
C TYR A 41 12.85 37.78 0.94
N CYS A 42 13.72 36.97 1.54
CA CYS A 42 13.81 36.84 3.00
C CYS A 42 14.12 38.19 3.66
N TYR A 43 15.07 38.95 3.12
CA TYR A 43 15.45 40.26 3.65
C TYR A 43 14.29 41.28 3.60
N GLN A 44 13.51 41.29 2.53
CA GLN A 44 12.40 42.22 2.35
C GLN A 44 11.19 41.88 3.23
N ASN A 45 10.92 40.60 3.45
CA ASN A 45 9.70 40.15 4.14
C ASN A 45 9.93 39.84 5.63
N LYS A 46 11.12 39.34 6.00
CA LYS A 46 11.45 38.91 7.36
C LYS A 46 12.92 39.22 7.72
N PRO A 47 13.30 40.51 7.87
CA PRO A 47 14.67 40.89 8.22
C PRO A 47 15.07 40.54 9.65
N GLY A 48 14.10 40.25 10.54
CA GLY A 48 14.34 39.77 11.90
C GLY A 48 14.15 38.26 11.96
N LEU A 49 15.20 37.53 12.33
CA LEU A 49 15.18 36.07 12.37
C LEU A 49 14.76 35.58 13.75
N ASP A 50 13.95 34.53 13.76
CA ASP A 50 13.48 33.84 14.97
C ASP A 50 13.57 32.31 14.84
N ASN A 51 14.04 31.79 13.71
CA ASN A 51 14.16 30.35 13.47
C ASN A 51 15.58 29.92 13.10
N TRP A 52 16.04 28.81 13.67
CA TRP A 52 17.40 28.31 13.51
C TRP A 52 17.75 27.88 12.07
N GLU A 53 16.80 27.33 11.30
CA GLU A 53 17.04 26.92 9.91
C GLU A 53 17.33 28.13 9.00
N GLU A 54 16.72 29.30 9.28
CA GLU A 54 17.01 30.55 8.57
C GLU A 54 18.43 31.03 8.88
N VAL A 55 18.80 30.97 10.17
CA VAL A 55 20.14 31.34 10.63
C VAL A 55 21.20 30.46 9.97
N VAL A 56 20.96 29.15 9.91
CA VAL A 56 21.87 28.20 9.22
C VAL A 56 21.93 28.50 7.72
N GLY A 57 20.78 28.56 7.04
CA GLY A 57 20.74 28.78 5.59
C GLY A 57 21.38 30.08 5.16
N LEU A 58 21.12 31.19 5.87
CA LEU A 58 21.74 32.49 5.60
C LEU A 58 23.22 32.55 5.97
N SER A 59 23.66 31.78 6.98
CA SER A 59 25.08 31.67 7.33
C SER A 59 25.85 30.92 6.26
N GLU A 60 25.33 29.77 5.81
CA GLU A 60 25.92 28.96 4.75
C GLU A 60 25.86 29.69 3.39
N ALA A 61 24.85 30.55 3.15
CA ALA A 61 24.81 31.47 2.01
C ALA A 61 25.78 32.67 2.12
N GLY A 62 26.39 32.91 3.29
CA GLY A 62 27.29 34.05 3.52
C GLY A 62 26.60 35.40 3.75
N GLU A 63 25.29 35.41 3.99
CA GLU A 63 24.45 36.62 3.98
C GLU A 63 23.84 36.94 5.36
N LEU A 64 24.13 36.14 6.41
CA LEU A 64 23.57 36.30 7.76
C LEU A 64 23.79 37.70 8.37
N ASP A 65 24.93 38.34 8.08
CA ASP A 65 25.29 39.67 8.60
C ASP A 65 24.29 40.78 8.22
N ARG A 66 23.43 40.55 7.22
CA ARG A 66 22.38 41.48 6.81
C ARG A 66 21.16 41.46 7.74
N PHE A 67 20.98 40.39 8.52
CA PHE A 67 19.75 40.12 9.26
C PHE A 67 19.86 40.44 10.75
N ASP A 68 18.73 40.77 11.37
CA ASP A 68 18.65 41.06 12.80
C ASP A 68 18.35 39.79 13.60
N LEU A 69 19.32 39.36 14.42
CA LEU A 69 19.22 38.21 15.31
C LEU A 69 18.69 38.55 16.71
N SER A 70 18.34 39.82 16.97
CA SER A 70 17.92 40.24 18.33
C SER A 70 16.59 39.63 18.78
N GLY A 71 15.75 39.19 17.84
CA GLY A 71 14.50 38.48 18.10
C GLY A 71 14.67 36.96 18.32
N TRP A 72 15.83 36.40 18.00
CA TRP A 72 16.05 34.96 18.12
C TRP A 72 16.39 34.57 19.56
N SER A 73 15.43 33.91 20.23
CA SER A 73 15.61 33.33 21.56
C SER A 73 15.71 31.80 21.50
N ILE A 74 16.46 31.23 22.44
CA ILE A 74 16.53 29.79 22.68
C ILE A 74 15.86 29.51 24.01
N GLU A 75 14.73 28.83 23.97
CA GLU A 75 13.93 28.44 25.13
C GLU A 75 14.05 26.92 25.31
N LEU A 76 14.84 26.51 26.30
CA LEU A 76 15.05 25.10 26.65
C LEU A 76 14.74 24.88 28.13
N ASP A 77 13.95 23.86 28.40
CA ASP A 77 13.53 23.44 29.74
C ASP A 77 13.68 21.92 29.94
N GLU A 78 13.24 21.43 31.10
CA GLU A 78 13.33 19.99 31.46
C GLU A 78 12.47 19.08 30.57
N SER A 79 11.53 19.63 29.79
CA SER A 79 10.66 18.89 28.86
C SER A 79 11.18 18.90 27.42
N SER A 80 12.22 19.69 27.14
CA SER A 80 12.81 19.83 25.82
C SER A 80 13.46 18.53 25.36
N ARG A 81 13.23 18.17 24.10
CA ARG A 81 13.69 16.92 23.47
C ARG A 81 15.09 17.10 22.88
N PRO A 82 15.81 16.01 22.59
CA PRO A 82 17.14 16.09 21.97
C PRO A 82 17.18 16.94 20.69
N VAL A 83 16.15 16.86 19.83
CA VAL A 83 16.07 17.69 18.61
C VAL A 83 15.98 19.20 18.90
N ASP A 84 15.39 19.60 20.02
CA ASP A 84 15.26 21.01 20.40
C ASP A 84 16.63 21.57 20.82
N TYR A 85 17.44 20.78 21.55
CA TYR A 85 18.85 21.09 21.84
C TYR A 85 19.72 21.10 20.57
N ALA A 86 19.55 20.10 19.70
CA ALA A 86 20.30 20.01 18.44
C ALA A 86 20.06 21.23 17.54
N SER A 87 18.81 21.66 17.42
CA SER A 87 18.40 22.86 16.67
C SER A 87 19.06 24.13 17.23
N ALA A 88 19.09 24.28 18.55
CA ALA A 88 19.75 25.40 19.22
C ALA A 88 21.27 25.41 18.97
N ILE A 89 21.93 24.27 19.08
CA ILE A 89 23.37 24.12 18.84
C ILE A 89 23.72 24.48 17.39
N LEU A 90 22.99 23.93 16.41
CA LEU A 90 23.22 24.20 14.98
C LEU A 90 23.06 25.69 14.67
N GLY A 91 22.00 26.33 15.16
CA GLY A 91 21.80 27.76 14.98
C GLY A 91 22.89 28.60 15.65
N LEU A 92 23.33 28.24 16.87
CA LEU A 92 24.33 29.02 17.60
C LEU A 92 25.67 28.98 16.88
N LEU A 93 26.07 27.80 16.41
CA LEU A 93 27.28 27.63 15.62
C LEU A 93 27.20 28.42 14.31
N ALA A 94 26.06 28.40 13.61
CA ALA A 94 25.85 29.19 12.39
C ALA A 94 25.90 30.71 12.66
N ALA A 95 25.43 31.17 13.81
CA ALA A 95 25.55 32.55 14.26
C ALA A 95 26.94 32.92 14.81
N GLY A 96 27.93 32.03 14.74
CA GLY A 96 29.27 32.23 15.28
C GLY A 96 29.34 32.33 16.81
N LYS A 97 28.33 31.80 17.51
CA LYS A 97 28.26 31.74 18.98
C LYS A 97 28.73 30.37 19.48
N ASP A 98 29.20 30.32 20.72
CA ASP A 98 29.68 29.10 21.38
C ASP A 98 28.54 28.42 22.17
N PRO A 99 28.01 27.27 21.72
CA PRO A 99 26.94 26.54 22.43
C PRO A 99 27.39 25.87 23.72
N GLY A 100 28.71 25.68 23.94
CA GLY A 100 29.25 25.13 25.19
C GLY A 100 29.36 26.16 26.33
N ASN A 101 29.17 27.44 26.01
CA ASN A 101 29.18 28.54 26.96
C ASN A 101 28.04 29.53 26.65
N TYR A 102 26.85 28.99 26.40
CA TYR A 102 25.65 29.76 26.12
C TYR A 102 25.17 30.44 27.40
N ILE A 103 24.79 31.72 27.32
CA ILE A 103 24.14 32.44 28.42
C ILE A 103 22.66 32.52 28.08
N ASP A 104 21.81 31.86 28.87
CA ASP A 104 20.37 31.89 28.66
C ASP A 104 19.74 33.24 29.07
N GLN A 105 18.44 33.35 28.83
CA GLN A 105 17.64 34.55 29.13
C GLN A 105 17.62 34.94 30.62
N ASP A 106 17.88 33.98 31.52
CA ASP A 106 17.97 34.20 32.97
C ASP A 106 19.41 34.54 33.42
N ASN A 107 20.31 34.77 32.45
CA ASN A 107 21.73 35.04 32.66
C ASN A 107 22.45 33.86 33.35
N THR A 108 22.00 32.63 33.04
CA THR A 108 22.59 31.38 33.52
C THR A 108 23.51 30.78 32.44
N PRO A 109 24.77 30.47 32.77
CA PRO A 109 25.63 29.71 31.86
C PRO A 109 25.16 28.27 31.69
N ARG A 110 25.00 27.84 30.43
CA ARG A 110 24.58 26.51 30.01
C ARG A 110 25.60 25.95 29.02
N ASP A 111 25.82 24.64 29.08
CA ASP A 111 26.66 23.91 28.15
C ASP A 111 25.73 22.97 27.36
N LEU A 112 25.13 23.51 26.30
CA LEU A 112 24.10 22.80 25.54
C LEU A 112 24.67 21.56 24.84
N VAL A 113 25.96 21.59 24.49
CA VAL A 113 26.66 20.46 23.85
C VAL A 113 26.82 19.30 24.83
N ARG A 114 27.29 19.57 26.05
CA ARG A 114 27.37 18.55 27.11
C ARG A 114 25.99 18.06 27.52
N GLU A 115 25.03 18.95 27.68
CA GLU A 115 23.66 18.60 28.06
C GLU A 115 23.02 17.68 27.03
N LEU A 116 23.13 17.98 25.73
CA LEU A 116 22.67 17.08 24.67
C LEU A 116 23.41 15.73 24.72
N SER A 117 24.74 15.74 24.85
CA SER A 117 25.54 14.51 24.91
C SER A 117 25.11 13.60 26.08
N GLU A 118 24.74 14.18 27.22
CA GLU A 118 24.24 13.47 28.40
C GLU A 118 22.82 12.89 28.23
N MET A 119 22.08 13.30 27.19
CA MET A 119 20.76 12.73 26.84
C MET A 119 20.86 11.39 26.07
N GLN A 120 22.05 11.02 25.58
CA GLN A 120 22.25 9.75 24.88
C GLN A 120 21.99 8.55 25.81
N GLN A 121 21.25 7.56 25.33
CA GLN A 121 20.96 6.34 26.10
C GLN A 121 22.06 5.29 25.88
N PRO A 122 22.52 4.56 26.93
CA PRO A 122 23.57 3.56 26.77
C PRO A 122 23.17 2.41 25.84
N GLY A 123 23.97 2.11 24.81
CA GLY A 123 23.66 1.06 23.83
C GLY A 123 22.61 1.44 22.79
N GLU A 124 22.12 2.69 22.82
CA GLU A 124 21.07 3.22 21.96
C GLU A 124 21.41 4.63 21.44
N GLY A 125 20.49 5.24 20.70
CA GLY A 125 20.57 6.64 20.27
C GLY A 125 20.04 7.63 21.31
N PHE A 126 19.31 8.62 20.82
CA PHE A 126 18.64 9.64 21.62
C PHE A 126 17.15 9.35 21.63
N SER A 127 16.56 9.29 22.83
CA SER A 127 15.19 8.81 23.04
C SER A 127 14.15 9.62 22.26
N GLY A 128 13.07 8.95 21.82
CA GLY A 128 11.98 9.55 21.05
C GLY A 128 12.02 9.17 19.57
N SER A 129 11.62 10.08 18.69
CA SER A 129 11.60 9.83 17.24
C SER A 129 13.02 9.66 16.68
N VAL A 130 13.13 9.01 15.51
CA VAL A 130 14.44 8.85 14.83
C VAL A 130 15.14 10.20 14.61
N ASN A 131 14.38 11.28 14.37
CA ASN A 131 14.90 12.63 14.24
C ASN A 131 15.66 13.12 15.48
N ASN A 132 15.27 12.69 16.68
CA ASN A 132 16.04 13.03 17.88
C ASN A 132 17.46 12.49 17.78
N THR A 133 17.65 11.29 17.22
CA THR A 133 18.99 10.74 17.00
C THR A 133 19.70 11.41 15.83
N ILE A 134 19.03 11.55 14.68
CA ILE A 134 19.60 12.16 13.46
C ILE A 134 20.14 13.56 13.74
N PHE A 135 19.30 14.45 14.30
CA PHE A 135 19.70 15.83 14.55
C PHE A 135 20.74 15.94 15.68
N SER A 136 20.73 15.03 16.65
CA SER A 136 21.76 15.00 17.69
C SER A 136 23.13 14.65 17.12
N ILE A 137 23.21 13.66 16.22
CA ILE A 137 24.45 13.34 15.48
C ILE A 137 24.93 14.58 14.72
N LEU A 138 24.06 15.21 13.92
CA LEU A 138 24.41 16.41 13.14
C LEU A 138 24.94 17.55 14.01
N ALA A 139 24.28 17.86 15.13
CA ALA A 139 24.66 18.93 16.03
C ALA A 139 25.97 18.65 16.78
N LEU A 140 26.11 17.44 17.34
CA LEU A 140 27.28 17.03 18.10
C LEU A 140 28.53 16.91 17.20
N ASP A 141 28.36 16.42 15.98
CA ASP A 141 29.44 16.37 14.99
C ASP A 141 29.88 17.78 14.56
N LYS A 142 28.92 18.69 14.27
CA LYS A 142 29.25 20.09 13.92
C LYS A 142 29.94 20.81 15.08
N ALA A 143 29.60 20.47 16.32
CA ALA A 143 30.24 20.98 17.53
C ALA A 143 31.59 20.32 17.88
N ASN A 144 32.00 19.25 17.18
CA ASN A 144 33.12 18.38 17.54
C ASN A 144 33.03 17.86 19.00
N ALA A 145 31.83 17.44 19.41
CA ALA A 145 31.54 16.97 20.75
C ALA A 145 31.93 15.49 20.96
N SER A 146 32.05 15.07 22.22
CA SER A 146 32.29 13.67 22.58
C SER A 146 30.98 13.00 22.98
N TYR A 147 30.57 11.98 22.23
CA TYR A 147 29.43 11.11 22.52
C TYR A 147 29.71 9.70 21.97
N ASN A 148 28.84 8.71 22.25
CA ASN A 148 29.01 7.38 21.67
C ASN A 148 28.47 7.35 20.23
N VAL A 149 29.29 7.79 19.28
CA VAL A 149 28.96 7.83 17.85
C VAL A 149 28.52 6.46 17.33
N ALA A 150 29.21 5.40 17.73
CA ALA A 150 28.93 4.04 17.27
C ALA A 150 27.53 3.56 17.69
N ASP A 151 27.13 3.81 18.94
CA ASP A 151 25.79 3.43 19.42
C ASP A 151 24.69 4.25 18.71
N ALA A 152 24.89 5.55 18.53
CA ALA A 152 23.92 6.42 17.86
C ALA A 152 23.74 6.06 16.38
N VAL A 153 24.84 5.79 15.68
CA VAL A 153 24.83 5.38 14.26
C VAL A 153 24.23 3.97 14.10
N ASN A 154 24.60 3.02 14.96
CA ASN A 154 24.01 1.68 14.94
C ASN A 154 22.50 1.73 15.23
N TYR A 155 22.08 2.55 16.20
CA TYR A 155 20.66 2.77 16.46
C TYR A 155 19.96 3.30 15.21
N LEU A 156 20.54 4.30 14.54
CA LEU A 156 19.99 4.85 13.30
C LEU A 156 19.87 3.77 12.22
N ILE A 157 20.92 2.98 11.95
CA ILE A 157 20.88 1.86 10.99
C ILE A 157 19.76 0.86 11.33
N ILE A 158 19.55 0.55 12.61
CA ILE A 158 18.46 -0.34 13.07
C ILE A 158 17.07 0.27 12.79
N GLN A 159 16.94 1.60 12.78
CA GLN A 159 15.67 2.26 12.43
C GLN A 159 15.40 2.27 10.92
N GLN A 160 16.35 1.85 10.07
CA GLN A 160 16.16 1.78 8.62
C GLN A 160 15.09 0.74 8.29
N LYS A 161 14.11 1.15 7.47
CA LYS A 161 12.97 0.32 7.07
C LYS A 161 13.39 -0.77 6.09
N SER A 162 12.53 -1.76 5.87
CA SER A 162 12.85 -2.87 4.96
C SER A 162 13.04 -2.39 3.51
N ASP A 163 12.28 -1.39 3.07
CA ASP A 163 12.41 -0.73 1.76
C ASP A 163 13.69 0.10 1.60
N GLY A 164 14.48 0.28 2.67
CA GLY A 164 15.74 1.00 2.67
C GLY A 164 15.63 2.48 3.09
N GLY A 165 14.42 3.03 3.21
CA GLY A 165 14.21 4.39 3.67
C GLY A 165 14.21 4.52 5.20
N PHE A 166 13.98 5.75 5.68
CA PHE A 166 13.77 6.09 7.09
C PHE A 166 12.44 6.84 7.23
N SER A 167 11.73 6.69 8.35
CA SER A 167 10.49 7.44 8.63
C SER A 167 10.45 7.93 10.08
N LEU A 168 9.60 8.93 10.38
CA LEU A 168 9.44 9.46 11.74
C LEU A 168 8.80 8.45 12.69
N ASP A 169 7.99 7.54 12.16
CA ASP A 169 7.17 6.62 12.91
C ASP A 169 7.83 5.24 12.99
N ASN A 170 7.78 4.62 14.16
CA ASN A 170 8.24 3.23 14.33
C ASN A 170 7.10 2.22 14.07
N SER A 171 5.94 2.70 13.61
CA SER A 171 4.71 1.92 13.43
C SER A 171 4.49 1.35 12.02
N GLY A 172 5.30 1.74 11.04
CA GLY A 172 5.28 1.24 9.66
C GLY A 172 6.66 0.83 9.15
N ASP A 173 6.67 0.08 8.05
CA ASP A 173 7.88 -0.43 7.38
C ASP A 173 8.18 0.26 6.05
N SER A 174 7.58 1.44 5.83
CA SER A 174 7.83 2.29 4.67
C SER A 174 8.66 3.51 5.04
N GLY A 175 9.67 3.80 4.23
CA GLY A 175 10.43 5.03 4.31
C GLY A 175 9.61 6.26 3.97
N ASP A 176 10.12 7.42 4.38
CA ASP A 176 9.67 8.73 3.96
C ASP A 176 10.85 9.50 3.34
N PRO A 177 10.71 10.12 2.16
CA PRO A 177 11.84 10.79 1.50
C PRO A 177 12.44 11.94 2.31
N ASP A 178 11.64 12.69 3.09
CA ASP A 178 12.12 13.80 3.91
C ASP A 178 13.05 13.30 5.02
N VAL A 179 12.57 12.29 5.76
CA VAL A 179 13.34 11.67 6.85
C VAL A 179 14.57 10.94 6.32
N THR A 180 14.45 10.29 5.15
CA THR A 180 15.58 9.62 4.50
C THR A 180 16.66 10.61 4.09
N GLY A 181 16.28 11.77 3.53
CA GLY A 181 17.22 12.84 3.19
C GLY A 181 18.04 13.31 4.40
N VAL A 182 17.39 13.56 5.54
CA VAL A 182 18.11 13.98 6.76
C VAL A 182 18.91 12.85 7.41
N ALA A 183 18.46 11.59 7.32
CA ALA A 183 19.22 10.43 7.79
C ALA A 183 20.54 10.27 7.02
N LEU A 184 20.51 10.45 5.70
CA LEU A 184 21.71 10.45 4.85
C LEU A 184 22.72 11.53 5.29
N MET A 185 22.25 12.72 5.66
CA MET A 185 23.13 13.77 6.18
C MET A 185 23.90 13.33 7.43
N ALA A 186 23.24 12.61 8.34
CA ALA A 186 23.86 12.10 9.57
C ALA A 186 24.83 10.94 9.28
N LEU A 187 24.47 10.02 8.38
CA LEU A 187 25.29 8.84 8.05
C LEU A 187 26.54 9.18 7.25
N ALA A 188 26.48 10.17 6.34
CA ALA A 188 27.54 10.44 5.36
C ALA A 188 28.93 10.71 5.96
N LYS A 189 29.01 11.23 7.19
CA LYS A 189 30.29 11.50 7.88
C LYS A 189 30.91 10.28 8.56
N HIS A 190 30.16 9.19 8.73
CA HIS A 190 30.53 8.02 9.54
C HIS A 190 30.69 6.75 8.71
N THR A 191 31.06 6.87 7.44
CA THR A 191 31.28 5.74 6.50
C THR A 191 32.41 4.79 6.90
N ASP A 192 33.19 5.15 7.93
CA ASP A 192 34.20 4.31 8.57
C ASP A 192 33.61 3.27 9.54
N LEU A 193 32.35 3.43 9.96
CA LEU A 193 31.65 2.47 10.79
C LEU A 193 30.98 1.38 9.94
N GLY A 194 31.03 0.13 10.42
CA GLY A 194 30.47 -1.02 9.70
C GLY A 194 28.94 -0.92 9.57
N GLY A 195 28.42 -1.27 8.40
CA GLY A 195 26.98 -1.19 8.09
C GLY A 195 26.52 0.18 7.57
N VAL A 196 27.32 1.24 7.72
CA VAL A 196 26.93 2.59 7.27
C VAL A 196 26.87 2.70 5.75
N ASN A 197 27.87 2.17 5.04
CA ASN A 197 27.87 2.22 3.57
C ASN A 197 26.69 1.44 2.99
N GLU A 198 26.41 0.25 3.52
CA GLU A 198 25.26 -0.56 3.12
C GLU A 198 23.93 0.16 3.43
N SER A 199 23.85 0.87 4.55
CA SER A 199 22.66 1.65 4.90
C SER A 199 22.47 2.85 3.98
N ILE A 200 23.54 3.56 3.64
CA ILE A 200 23.51 4.67 2.66
C ILE A 200 23.07 4.13 1.28
N ASP A 201 23.66 3.03 0.80
CA ASP A 201 23.32 2.45 -0.51
C ASP A 201 21.83 2.12 -0.58
N ARG A 202 21.27 1.48 0.46
CA ARG A 202 19.84 1.17 0.56
C ARG A 202 18.95 2.41 0.59
N ALA A 203 19.37 3.46 1.29
CA ALA A 203 18.63 4.72 1.35
C ALA A 203 18.65 5.46 0.00
N LEU A 204 19.75 5.40 -0.74
CA LEU A 204 19.83 5.94 -2.10
C LEU A 204 18.96 5.12 -3.07
N ASP A 205 18.97 3.78 -2.98
CA ASP A 205 18.10 2.93 -3.79
C ASP A 205 16.61 3.22 -3.52
N TYR A 206 16.22 3.31 -2.25
CA TYR A 206 14.88 3.75 -1.85
C TYR A 206 14.49 5.09 -2.48
N LEU A 207 15.36 6.11 -2.39
CA LEU A 207 15.09 7.42 -2.98
C LEU A 207 14.96 7.33 -4.51
N ARG A 208 15.68 6.45 -5.19
CA ARG A 208 15.49 6.24 -6.63
C ARG A 208 14.13 5.62 -6.94
N ASP A 209 13.70 4.67 -6.13
CA ASP A 209 12.44 3.95 -6.34
C ASP A 209 11.22 4.87 -6.13
N VAL A 210 11.31 5.82 -5.20
CA VAL A 210 10.22 6.76 -4.90
C VAL A 210 10.34 8.11 -5.63
N GLN A 211 11.35 8.31 -6.47
CA GLN A 211 11.51 9.55 -7.25
C GLN A 211 10.41 9.66 -8.32
N LEU A 212 9.64 10.75 -8.26
CA LEU A 212 8.52 11.00 -9.18
C LEU A 212 9.00 11.36 -10.58
N THR A 213 8.14 11.20 -11.60
CA THR A 213 8.43 11.59 -12.99
C THR A 213 8.63 13.10 -13.18
N SER A 214 8.23 13.92 -12.20
CA SER A 214 8.56 15.33 -12.12
C SER A 214 10.05 15.57 -11.78
N GLY A 215 10.78 14.54 -11.36
CA GLY A 215 12.11 14.61 -10.76
C GLY A 215 12.08 14.86 -9.24
N GLY A 216 10.91 15.13 -8.66
CA GLY A 216 10.73 15.47 -7.25
C GLY A 216 10.34 14.30 -6.35
N PHE A 217 9.88 14.64 -5.14
CA PHE A 217 9.60 13.68 -4.06
C PHE A 217 8.32 14.06 -3.34
N ALA A 218 7.50 13.05 -3.04
CA ALA A 218 6.29 13.21 -2.24
C ALA A 218 6.47 12.66 -0.83
N SER A 219 6.02 13.42 0.16
CA SER A 219 5.81 12.95 1.52
C SER A 219 4.31 13.00 1.81
N TYR A 220 3.78 11.97 2.48
CA TYR A 220 2.35 11.80 2.74
C TYR A 220 1.45 12.00 1.50
N GLY A 221 1.92 11.52 0.35
CA GLY A 221 1.16 11.52 -0.91
C GLY A 221 1.17 12.83 -1.69
N ASN A 222 1.84 13.88 -1.21
CA ASN A 222 1.93 15.15 -1.93
C ASN A 222 3.37 15.52 -2.25
N GLU A 223 3.65 15.77 -3.53
CA GLU A 223 4.91 16.36 -3.96
C GLU A 223 5.02 17.79 -3.45
N ASN A 224 6.12 18.12 -2.77
CA ASN A 224 6.30 19.41 -2.14
C ASN A 224 7.78 19.85 -2.12
N ALA A 225 8.00 21.16 -1.98
CA ALA A 225 9.33 21.75 -2.00
C ALA A 225 10.21 21.32 -0.81
N GLU A 226 9.62 21.15 0.37
CA GLU A 226 10.30 20.76 1.61
C GLU A 226 10.98 19.39 1.50
N SER A 227 10.24 18.37 1.06
CA SER A 227 10.78 17.01 0.90
C SER A 227 11.87 16.96 -0.17
N ILE A 228 11.69 17.67 -1.29
CA ILE A 228 12.72 17.75 -2.34
C ILE A 228 13.99 18.43 -1.79
N ALA A 229 13.84 19.49 -0.99
CA ALA A 229 14.96 20.16 -0.36
C ALA A 229 15.74 19.23 0.58
N LYS A 230 15.07 18.48 1.47
CA LYS A 230 15.76 17.53 2.38
C LYS A 230 16.49 16.41 1.64
N VAL A 231 15.91 15.89 0.55
CA VAL A 231 16.59 14.91 -0.29
C VAL A 231 17.86 15.51 -0.92
N ILE A 232 17.79 16.73 -1.49
CA ILE A 232 18.98 17.40 -2.05
C ILE A 232 20.09 17.52 -1.00
N GLN A 233 19.77 17.93 0.24
CA GLN A 233 20.77 18.04 1.31
C GLN A 233 21.43 16.68 1.62
N GLY A 234 20.64 15.59 1.69
CA GLY A 234 21.15 14.23 1.88
C GLY A 234 22.08 13.76 0.74
N LEU A 235 21.69 14.03 -0.50
CA LEU A 235 22.49 13.70 -1.68
C LEU A 235 23.82 14.45 -1.71
N VAL A 236 23.80 15.77 -1.43
CA VAL A 236 25.01 16.59 -1.34
C VAL A 236 25.93 16.05 -0.23
N ALA A 237 25.38 15.69 0.93
CA ALA A 237 26.16 15.15 2.03
C ALA A 237 26.86 13.83 1.67
N CYS A 238 26.19 12.95 0.90
CA CYS A 238 26.77 11.69 0.40
C CYS A 238 27.76 11.88 -0.76
N GLY A 239 27.89 13.11 -1.29
CA GLY A 239 28.76 13.41 -2.43
C GLY A 239 28.19 12.97 -3.78
N GLU A 240 26.88 12.75 -3.86
CA GLU A 240 26.17 12.38 -5.09
C GLU A 240 26.15 13.53 -6.10
N ASP A 241 26.16 13.19 -7.39
CA ASP A 241 25.90 14.15 -8.46
C ASP A 241 24.41 14.38 -8.60
N VAL A 242 23.92 15.42 -7.92
CA VAL A 242 22.50 15.80 -7.83
C VAL A 242 21.88 16.02 -9.21
N THR A 243 22.66 16.43 -10.23
CA THR A 243 22.14 16.57 -11.60
C THR A 243 21.73 15.24 -12.25
N LYS A 244 22.28 14.12 -11.78
CA LYS A 244 21.97 12.76 -12.26
C LYS A 244 20.74 12.15 -11.59
N TRP A 245 20.23 12.77 -10.54
CA TRP A 245 18.98 12.36 -9.90
C TRP A 245 17.80 12.89 -10.71
N ASN A 246 17.37 12.09 -11.68
CA ASN A 246 16.28 12.40 -12.59
C ASN A 246 15.40 11.17 -12.83
N ASN A 247 14.13 11.43 -13.15
CA ASN A 247 13.21 10.45 -13.67
C ASN A 247 12.54 11.08 -14.90
N GLY A 248 12.90 10.62 -16.09
CA GLY A 248 12.55 11.27 -17.35
C GLY A 248 13.48 12.44 -17.68
N ASP A 249 12.92 13.55 -18.17
CA ASP A 249 13.70 14.71 -18.65
C ASP A 249 14.00 15.75 -17.55
N ASN A 250 13.45 15.58 -16.33
CA ASN A 250 13.58 16.56 -15.25
C ASN A 250 14.41 16.00 -14.08
N ASN A 251 15.39 16.78 -13.63
CA ASN A 251 16.22 16.44 -12.46
C ASN A 251 15.65 17.08 -11.19
N VAL A 252 16.10 16.57 -10.04
CA VAL A 252 15.64 16.99 -8.71
C VAL A 252 15.85 18.48 -8.42
N ILE A 253 16.90 19.12 -8.97
CA ILE A 253 17.13 20.57 -8.82
C ILE A 253 16.02 21.33 -9.54
N ASN A 254 15.74 21.00 -10.80
CA ASN A 254 14.65 21.62 -11.56
C ASN A 254 13.26 21.28 -10.96
N ALA A 255 13.10 20.11 -10.36
CA ALA A 255 11.88 19.77 -9.63
C ALA A 255 11.65 20.73 -8.45
N LEU A 256 12.66 21.02 -7.63
CA LEU A 256 12.59 22.05 -6.58
C LEU A 256 12.20 23.41 -7.16
N PHE A 257 12.86 23.82 -8.24
CA PHE A 257 12.61 25.12 -8.88
C PHE A 257 11.25 25.23 -9.59
N SER A 258 10.49 24.14 -9.72
CA SER A 258 9.09 24.22 -10.17
C SER A 258 8.16 24.86 -9.13
N PHE A 259 8.56 24.87 -7.85
CA PHE A 259 7.87 25.51 -6.74
C PHE A 259 8.29 26.98 -6.50
N TRP A 260 9.31 27.45 -7.24
CA TRP A 260 9.87 28.80 -7.12
C TRP A 260 8.95 29.84 -7.75
N LEU A 261 8.63 30.89 -7.00
CA LEU A 261 7.73 31.96 -7.39
C LEU A 261 8.50 33.19 -7.87
N SER A 262 7.83 34.02 -8.67
CA SER A 262 8.44 35.23 -9.25
C SER A 262 8.87 36.29 -8.22
N ASP A 263 8.39 36.20 -6.98
CA ASP A 263 8.80 37.09 -5.89
C ASP A 263 10.06 36.59 -5.15
N GLY A 264 10.58 35.41 -5.50
CA GLY A 264 11.74 34.79 -4.86
C GLY A 264 11.39 33.75 -3.79
N SER A 265 10.11 33.58 -3.44
CA SER A 265 9.67 32.57 -2.47
C SER A 265 9.41 31.21 -3.10
N PHE A 266 9.20 30.18 -2.26
CA PHE A 266 8.76 28.85 -2.69
C PHE A 266 7.37 28.55 -2.12
N CYS A 267 6.50 27.97 -2.94
CA CYS A 267 5.21 27.44 -2.49
C CYS A 267 5.35 26.01 -1.96
N HIS A 268 4.47 25.59 -1.05
CA HIS A 268 4.45 24.20 -0.57
C HIS A 268 3.95 23.23 -1.66
N LEU A 269 2.86 23.61 -2.34
CA LEU A 269 2.29 22.89 -3.48
C LEU A 269 2.25 23.81 -4.70
N ILE A 270 2.53 23.25 -5.88
CA ILE A 270 2.51 23.98 -7.15
C ILE A 270 1.16 24.70 -7.32
N GLY A 271 1.22 25.98 -7.70
CA GLY A 271 0.04 26.82 -7.91
C GLY A 271 -0.57 27.44 -6.63
N LYS A 272 0.08 27.28 -5.47
CA LYS A 272 -0.29 27.96 -4.22
C LYS A 272 0.60 29.19 -3.97
N ALA A 273 0.26 29.97 -2.95
CA ALA A 273 1.08 31.10 -2.50
C ALA A 273 2.39 30.63 -1.82
N GLY A 274 3.36 31.55 -1.68
CA GLY A 274 4.63 31.29 -1.00
C GLY A 274 4.43 30.82 0.45
N SER A 275 5.24 29.85 0.85
CA SER A 275 5.30 29.25 2.19
C SER A 275 6.63 29.60 2.84
N GLU A 276 6.59 30.06 4.09
CA GLU A 276 7.78 30.40 4.87
C GLU A 276 8.69 29.17 5.07
N MET A 277 8.10 28.01 5.38
CA MET A 277 8.83 26.76 5.58
C MET A 277 9.47 26.25 4.27
N ALA A 278 8.70 26.23 3.18
CA ALA A 278 9.21 25.84 1.86
C ALA A 278 10.37 26.74 1.43
N THR A 279 10.22 28.06 1.59
CA THR A 279 11.24 29.04 1.21
C THR A 279 12.52 28.86 2.02
N ARG A 280 12.40 28.64 3.34
CA ARG A 280 13.54 28.43 4.23
C ARG A 280 14.27 27.12 3.95
N GLN A 281 13.55 26.03 3.70
CA GLN A 281 14.20 24.74 3.43
C GLN A 281 14.79 24.69 2.01
N ALA A 282 14.16 25.34 1.04
CA ALA A 282 14.77 25.56 -0.28
C ALA A 282 16.06 26.39 -0.17
N LEU A 283 16.09 27.44 0.66
CA LEU A 283 17.31 28.22 0.92
C LEU A 283 18.46 27.33 1.44
N LEU A 284 18.19 26.43 2.39
CA LEU A 284 19.18 25.47 2.89
C LEU A 284 19.71 24.56 1.78
N ALA A 285 18.83 23.97 0.98
CA ALA A 285 19.23 23.09 -0.13
C ALA A 285 20.05 23.83 -1.20
N ILE A 286 19.67 25.06 -1.55
CA ILE A 286 20.42 25.89 -2.51
C ILE A 286 21.80 26.25 -1.95
N ALA A 287 21.89 26.63 -0.67
CA ALA A 287 23.16 26.91 -0.01
C ALA A 287 24.08 25.67 0.03
N ASP A 288 23.55 24.48 0.33
CA ASP A 288 24.30 23.23 0.29
C ASP A 288 24.81 22.88 -1.12
N LEU A 289 24.00 23.11 -2.16
CA LEU A 289 24.44 22.97 -3.55
C LEU A 289 25.58 23.95 -3.89
N MET A 290 25.47 25.22 -3.48
CA MET A 290 26.49 26.24 -3.72
C MET A 290 27.81 25.94 -2.98
N ASN A 291 27.73 25.27 -1.84
CA ASN A 291 28.87 24.87 -1.02
C ASN A 291 29.32 23.41 -1.27
N CYS A 292 28.77 22.72 -2.27
CA CYS A 292 29.10 21.33 -2.54
C CYS A 292 30.61 21.16 -2.82
N PRO A 293 31.33 20.32 -2.05
CA PRO A 293 32.79 20.24 -2.14
C PRO A 293 33.28 19.49 -3.38
N THR A 294 32.41 18.69 -4.00
CA THR A 294 32.76 17.77 -5.09
C THR A 294 32.34 18.26 -6.46
N ILE A 295 31.29 19.08 -6.56
CA ILE A 295 30.66 19.49 -7.82
C ILE A 295 30.31 20.98 -7.74
N ASP A 296 30.68 21.74 -8.78
CA ASP A 296 30.38 23.17 -8.89
C ASP A 296 29.01 23.37 -9.58
N TYR A 297 28.01 23.78 -8.79
CA TYR A 297 26.65 24.06 -9.27
C TYR A 297 26.39 25.55 -9.55
N SER A 298 27.36 26.45 -9.34
CA SER A 298 27.15 27.91 -9.42
C SER A 298 26.49 28.36 -10.73
N ASN A 299 26.92 27.76 -11.85
CA ASN A 299 26.43 28.08 -13.19
C ASN A 299 25.31 27.14 -13.68
N PHE A 300 24.76 26.29 -12.81
CA PHE A 300 23.63 25.45 -13.17
C PHE A 300 22.43 26.35 -13.50
N VAL A 301 21.85 26.15 -14.68
CA VAL A 301 20.71 26.93 -15.15
C VAL A 301 19.44 26.29 -14.62
N VAL A 302 18.74 27.01 -13.74
CA VAL A 302 17.50 26.54 -13.13
C VAL A 302 16.32 26.88 -14.04
N ASN A 303 15.52 25.87 -14.37
CA ASN A 303 14.29 26.06 -15.12
C ASN A 303 13.14 26.31 -14.14
N GLY A 304 13.12 27.49 -13.53
CA GLY A 304 11.92 27.98 -12.85
C GLY A 304 10.80 28.17 -13.86
N ASN A 305 9.56 27.87 -13.48
CA ASN A 305 8.39 28.09 -14.33
C ASN A 305 8.19 29.61 -14.54
N SER A 306 8.96 30.19 -15.46
CA SER A 306 8.81 31.55 -15.99
C SER A 306 7.95 31.56 -17.25
N SER A 307 7.17 30.50 -17.49
CA SER A 307 5.98 30.61 -18.33
C SER A 307 4.86 31.20 -17.47
N GLY A 308 4.47 32.44 -17.80
CA GLY A 308 3.15 32.92 -17.46
C GLY A 308 2.15 31.83 -17.80
N GLY A 309 1.47 31.31 -16.78
CA GLY A 309 0.34 30.42 -17.00
C GLY A 309 -0.61 31.16 -17.92
N ASN A 310 -0.95 30.55 -19.06
CA ASN A 310 -2.27 30.83 -19.60
C ASN A 310 -3.24 30.55 -18.46
N GLU A 311 -4.10 31.52 -18.14
CA GLU A 311 -5.21 31.34 -17.21
C GLU A 311 -5.86 29.98 -17.50
N PRO A 312 -5.99 29.07 -16.52
CA PRO A 312 -6.80 27.89 -16.73
C PRO A 312 -8.22 28.36 -17.06
N ASP A 313 -8.84 27.76 -18.08
CA ASP A 313 -10.20 28.11 -18.48
C ASP A 313 -11.14 27.97 -17.28
N LYS A 314 -11.80 29.06 -16.88
CA LYS A 314 -12.77 29.07 -15.77
C LYS A 314 -13.88 28.06 -16.02
N ALA A 315 -14.09 27.14 -15.08
CA ALA A 315 -15.17 26.15 -15.14
C ALA A 315 -16.53 26.86 -15.17
N GLN A 316 -17.40 26.49 -16.11
CA GLN A 316 -18.80 26.90 -16.15
C GLN A 316 -19.64 25.93 -15.32
N VAL A 317 -20.08 26.37 -14.16
CA VAL A 317 -20.87 25.53 -13.24
C VAL A 317 -22.24 26.12 -12.99
N SER A 318 -23.22 25.26 -12.73
CA SER A 318 -24.54 25.66 -12.23
C SER A 318 -24.62 25.49 -10.73
N ILE A 319 -25.20 26.46 -10.01
CA ILE A 319 -25.43 26.36 -8.57
C ILE A 319 -26.90 26.58 -8.27
N ARG A 320 -27.43 25.79 -7.35
CA ARG A 320 -28.75 25.93 -6.76
C ARG A 320 -28.66 25.97 -5.23
N VAL A 321 -29.38 26.89 -4.61
CA VAL A 321 -29.48 27.05 -3.15
C VAL A 321 -30.92 26.79 -2.74
N GLU A 322 -31.16 25.67 -2.06
CA GLU A 322 -32.46 25.22 -1.56
C GLU A 322 -32.64 25.58 -0.07
N GLY A 323 -33.58 26.48 0.22
CA GLY A 323 -34.02 26.77 1.59
C GLY A 323 -35.12 25.80 2.04
N ASN A 324 -35.67 26.01 3.24
CA ASN A 324 -36.62 25.06 3.84
C ASN A 324 -37.93 24.87 3.05
N ASN A 325 -38.37 25.89 2.31
CA ASN A 325 -39.66 25.88 1.63
C ASN A 325 -39.56 26.20 0.12
N SER A 326 -38.39 26.59 -0.37
CA SER A 326 -38.23 27.09 -1.74
C SER A 326 -36.76 27.23 -2.13
N THR A 327 -36.47 27.16 -3.43
CA THR A 327 -35.19 27.57 -4.00
C THR A 327 -34.94 29.06 -3.75
N LEU A 328 -33.90 29.41 -2.99
CA LEU A 328 -33.52 30.78 -2.65
C LEU A 328 -32.80 31.49 -3.81
N ARG A 329 -31.94 30.76 -4.52
CA ARG A 329 -31.24 31.23 -5.70
C ARG A 329 -30.77 30.07 -6.56
N ALA A 330 -30.78 30.27 -7.88
CA ALA A 330 -30.14 29.37 -8.83
C ALA A 330 -29.51 30.20 -9.95
N GLY A 331 -28.39 29.74 -10.50
CA GLY A 331 -27.69 30.43 -11.59
C GLY A 331 -26.50 29.66 -12.12
N LYS A 332 -25.87 30.20 -13.15
CA LYS A 332 -24.58 29.72 -13.67
C LYS A 332 -23.49 30.74 -13.36
N VAL A 333 -22.31 30.27 -12.99
CA VAL A 333 -21.14 31.10 -12.74
C VAL A 333 -19.93 30.51 -13.46
N SER A 334 -18.95 31.36 -13.71
CA SER A 334 -17.67 30.96 -14.30
C SER A 334 -16.58 31.25 -13.28
N ILE A 335 -16.02 30.20 -12.67
CA ILE A 335 -15.07 30.34 -11.56
C ILE A 335 -13.83 29.47 -11.75
N GLU A 336 -12.77 29.86 -11.06
CA GLU A 336 -11.59 29.06 -10.80
C GLU A 336 -11.57 28.89 -9.27
N GLY A 337 -11.79 27.68 -8.77
CA GLY A 337 -11.82 27.41 -7.34
C GLY A 337 -12.84 26.38 -6.91
N THR A 338 -13.33 26.55 -5.70
CA THR A 338 -14.08 25.53 -4.97
C THR A 338 -15.59 25.70 -5.07
N ALA A 339 -16.35 24.72 -4.58
CA ALA A 339 -17.80 24.82 -4.49
C ALA A 339 -18.26 26.02 -3.64
N LEU A 340 -17.48 26.40 -2.63
CA LEU A 340 -17.72 27.58 -1.80
C LEU A 340 -17.43 28.87 -2.56
N ASP A 341 -16.41 28.90 -3.43
CA ASP A 341 -16.14 30.07 -4.28
C ASP A 341 -17.25 30.26 -5.31
N ALA A 342 -17.78 29.16 -5.85
CA ALA A 342 -18.93 29.18 -6.74
C ALA A 342 -20.19 29.73 -6.03
N LEU A 343 -20.40 29.34 -4.77
CA LEU A 343 -21.48 29.87 -3.94
C LEU A 343 -21.30 31.38 -3.69
N LYS A 344 -20.10 31.81 -3.28
CA LYS A 344 -19.75 33.22 -3.04
C LYS A 344 -20.01 34.08 -4.27
N GLU A 345 -19.66 33.59 -5.46
CA GLU A 345 -19.93 34.27 -6.73
C GLU A 345 -21.43 34.40 -7.01
N LEU A 346 -22.23 33.36 -6.75
CA LEU A 346 -23.68 33.37 -7.01
C LEU A 346 -24.47 34.28 -6.04
N VAL A 347 -24.18 34.19 -4.73
CA VAL A 347 -24.98 34.86 -3.70
C VAL A 347 -24.33 36.14 -3.17
N GLY A 348 -23.03 36.33 -3.38
CA GLY A 348 -22.22 37.39 -2.79
C GLY A 348 -21.78 37.04 -1.36
N GLU A 349 -20.50 37.22 -1.05
CA GLU A 349 -19.89 36.82 0.23
C GLU A 349 -20.60 37.39 1.47
N ASN A 350 -21.09 38.63 1.41
CA ASN A 350 -21.84 39.27 2.51
C ASN A 350 -23.18 38.58 2.84
N ASN A 351 -23.66 37.69 1.98
CA ASN A 351 -24.89 36.91 2.20
C ASN A 351 -24.61 35.51 2.76
N ILE A 352 -23.36 35.22 3.12
CA ILE A 352 -22.93 33.98 3.75
C ILE A 352 -22.39 34.34 5.14
N SER A 353 -22.84 33.64 6.18
CA SER A 353 -22.19 33.70 7.49
C SER A 353 -21.76 32.31 7.95
N TYR A 354 -20.67 32.29 8.71
CA TYR A 354 -20.09 31.08 9.26
C TYR A 354 -20.35 31.01 10.76
N ASP A 355 -20.45 29.80 11.31
CA ASP A 355 -20.49 29.59 12.74
C ASP A 355 -19.09 29.63 13.38
N GLN A 356 -19.02 29.42 14.69
CA GLN A 356 -17.79 29.45 15.47
C GLN A 356 -16.77 28.35 15.10
N TRP A 357 -17.15 27.38 14.27
CA TRP A 357 -16.29 26.32 13.75
C TRP A 357 -15.91 26.54 12.28
N GLY A 358 -16.28 27.70 11.70
CA GLY A 358 -16.00 28.01 10.30
C GLY A 358 -16.95 27.35 9.30
N MET A 359 -18.03 26.73 9.75
CA MET A 359 -19.02 26.07 8.88
C MET A 359 -20.07 27.05 8.38
N VAL A 360 -20.56 26.89 7.15
CA VAL A 360 -21.63 27.75 6.60
C VAL A 360 -22.90 27.60 7.44
N ALA A 361 -23.34 28.70 8.06
CA ALA A 361 -24.44 28.72 9.01
C ALA A 361 -25.68 29.42 8.46
N VAL A 362 -25.50 30.46 7.65
CA VAL A 362 -26.59 31.22 7.02
C VAL A 362 -26.25 31.49 5.56
N ILE A 363 -27.22 31.28 4.67
CA ILE A 363 -27.14 31.69 3.26
C ILE A 363 -28.38 32.54 2.95
N LEU A 364 -28.18 33.73 2.37
CA LEU A 364 -29.27 34.67 2.00
C LEU A 364 -30.24 35.00 3.16
N GLY A 365 -29.74 34.98 4.39
CA GLY A 365 -30.52 35.28 5.60
C GLY A 365 -31.30 34.09 6.18
N GLU A 366 -31.22 32.90 5.59
CA GLU A 366 -31.86 31.69 6.10
C GLU A 366 -30.86 30.82 6.88
N SER A 367 -31.20 30.50 8.13
CA SER A 367 -30.36 29.70 9.04
C SER A 367 -30.47 28.22 8.68
N GLY A 368 -29.32 27.56 8.56
CA GLY A 368 -29.27 26.11 8.35
C GLY A 368 -29.50 25.32 9.64
N ARG A 369 -29.31 25.92 10.82
CA ARG A 369 -29.28 25.22 12.11
C ARG A 369 -30.50 25.50 12.99
N GLU A 370 -31.40 24.52 13.07
CA GLU A 370 -32.56 24.54 13.95
C GLU A 370 -32.77 23.17 14.60
N ASN A 371 -33.10 23.13 15.89
CA ASN A 371 -33.55 21.90 16.55
C ASN A 371 -35.02 21.67 16.20
N VAL A 372 -35.25 20.97 15.09
CA VAL A 372 -36.56 20.81 14.46
C VAL A 372 -37.41 19.71 15.11
N ALA A 373 -36.78 18.72 15.75
CA ALA A 373 -37.46 17.70 16.55
C ALA A 373 -36.56 17.17 17.69
N LYS A 374 -37.12 16.29 18.53
CA LYS A 374 -36.33 15.60 19.55
C LYS A 374 -35.29 14.73 18.84
N ASP A 375 -34.03 14.92 19.20
CA ASP A 375 -32.88 14.21 18.64
C ASP A 375 -32.64 14.48 17.13
N VAL A 376 -33.23 15.54 16.56
CA VAL A 376 -33.04 15.94 15.14
C VAL A 376 -32.70 17.41 15.02
N SER A 377 -31.63 17.70 14.29
CA SER A 377 -31.20 19.07 13.95
C SER A 377 -30.99 19.20 12.45
N THR A 378 -30.86 20.44 11.98
CA THR A 378 -30.56 20.75 10.57
C THR A 378 -29.20 21.45 10.44
N SER A 379 -28.59 21.39 9.26
CA SER A 379 -27.44 22.21 8.87
C SER A 379 -27.44 22.51 7.38
N TRP A 380 -26.72 23.56 6.95
CA TRP A 380 -26.40 23.74 5.53
C TRP A 380 -25.42 22.66 5.09
N LYS A 381 -25.74 22.06 3.95
CA LYS A 381 -24.96 21.01 3.29
C LYS A 381 -24.86 21.30 1.80
N TYR A 382 -24.04 20.54 1.11
CA TYR A 382 -23.98 20.58 -0.34
C TYR A 382 -23.75 19.18 -0.92
N TYR A 383 -24.11 19.01 -2.19
CA TYR A 383 -23.65 17.91 -3.02
C TYR A 383 -23.42 18.42 -4.45
N VAL A 384 -22.71 17.62 -5.24
CA VAL A 384 -22.41 17.92 -6.64
C VAL A 384 -23.04 16.86 -7.53
N VAL A 385 -23.57 17.25 -8.68
CA VAL A 385 -23.99 16.38 -9.77
C VAL A 385 -23.03 16.59 -10.93
N ARG A 386 -22.38 15.51 -11.37
CA ARG A 386 -21.44 15.50 -12.49
C ARG A 386 -21.90 14.47 -13.49
N ASN A 387 -22.00 14.88 -14.76
CA ASN A 387 -22.48 14.01 -15.86
C ASN A 387 -23.85 13.34 -15.58
N GLY A 388 -24.73 14.03 -14.85
CA GLY A 388 -26.08 13.56 -14.54
C GLY A 388 -26.20 12.61 -13.35
N ALA A 389 -25.10 12.32 -12.64
CA ALA A 389 -25.09 11.51 -11.41
C ALA A 389 -24.51 12.30 -10.24
N ILE A 390 -24.92 11.96 -9.00
CA ILE A 390 -24.35 12.58 -7.80
C ILE A 390 -22.88 12.15 -7.66
N ALA A 391 -21.99 13.13 -7.58
CA ALA A 391 -20.57 12.97 -7.33
C ALA A 391 -20.35 12.59 -5.85
N VAL A 392 -20.07 11.31 -5.60
CA VAL A 392 -19.93 10.75 -4.24
C VAL A 392 -18.73 11.36 -3.50
N ASP A 393 -17.67 11.70 -4.24
CA ASP A 393 -16.47 12.38 -3.75
C ASP A 393 -16.79 13.72 -3.06
N ALA A 394 -17.84 14.43 -3.48
CA ALA A 394 -18.23 15.70 -2.88
C ALA A 394 -18.72 15.58 -1.41
N PHE A 395 -19.24 14.42 -1.00
CA PHE A 395 -19.65 14.22 0.40
C PHE A 395 -18.46 14.11 1.37
N SER A 396 -17.27 13.78 0.86
CA SER A 396 -16.05 13.59 1.65
C SER A 396 -15.21 14.86 1.83
N SER A 397 -15.60 15.97 1.19
CA SER A 397 -14.88 17.23 1.21
C SER A 397 -15.79 18.38 1.64
N GLY A 398 -15.26 19.35 2.38
CA GLY A 398 -15.97 20.61 2.61
C GLY A 398 -16.13 21.38 1.30
N PRO A 399 -17.14 22.26 1.16
CA PRO A 399 -17.30 23.04 -0.07
C PRO A 399 -16.13 23.98 -0.34
N GLY A 400 -15.33 24.33 0.69
CA GLY A 400 -14.12 25.13 0.57
C GLY A 400 -12.87 24.38 0.13
N ASP A 401 -12.93 23.04 0.03
CA ASP A 401 -11.82 22.18 -0.37
C ASP A 401 -12.13 21.41 -1.67
N TYR A 402 -13.40 21.39 -2.08
CA TYR A 402 -13.87 20.69 -3.28
C TYR A 402 -13.73 21.56 -4.54
N ASN A 403 -12.73 21.28 -5.37
CA ASN A 403 -12.53 21.96 -6.66
C ASN A 403 -13.61 21.54 -7.67
N VAL A 404 -14.24 22.53 -8.31
CA VAL A 404 -15.33 22.28 -9.25
C VAL A 404 -14.81 22.08 -10.67
N GLN A 405 -15.53 21.27 -11.46
CA GLN A 405 -15.20 20.97 -12.86
C GLN A 405 -16.21 21.61 -13.81
N ASP A 406 -15.82 21.81 -15.07
CA ASP A 406 -16.73 22.34 -16.10
C ASP A 406 -17.96 21.44 -16.26
N GLY A 407 -19.15 22.05 -16.22
CA GLY A 407 -20.43 21.34 -16.31
C GLY A 407 -21.01 20.82 -14.99
N ASP A 408 -20.32 20.99 -13.85
CA ASP A 408 -20.86 20.59 -12.55
C ASP A 408 -22.15 21.35 -12.18
N GLU A 409 -23.09 20.64 -11.54
CA GLU A 409 -24.22 21.23 -10.82
C GLU A 409 -24.02 21.08 -9.32
N ILE A 410 -23.96 22.19 -8.60
CA ILE A 410 -23.69 22.26 -7.16
C ILE A 410 -24.98 22.66 -6.46
N VAL A 411 -25.44 21.83 -5.52
CA VAL A 411 -26.68 22.08 -4.80
C VAL A 411 -26.38 22.27 -3.32
N PHE A 412 -26.52 23.50 -2.84
CA PHE A 412 -26.52 23.81 -1.41
C PHE A 412 -27.93 23.67 -0.85
N TYR A 413 -28.10 22.97 0.26
CA TYR A 413 -29.42 22.67 0.82
C TYR A 413 -29.38 22.61 2.35
N ILE A 414 -30.53 22.82 2.98
CA ILE A 414 -30.70 22.52 4.42
C ILE A 414 -30.98 21.03 4.55
N GLY A 415 -30.10 20.29 5.23
CA GLY A 415 -30.25 18.86 5.50
C GLY A 415 -30.52 18.58 6.98
N ALA A 416 -31.39 17.61 7.26
CA ALA A 416 -31.67 17.11 8.60
C ALA A 416 -30.77 15.91 8.93
N TYR A 417 -30.37 15.80 10.20
CA TYR A 417 -29.59 14.70 10.73
C TYR A 417 -30.00 14.38 12.17
N ASP A 418 -29.79 13.14 12.57
CA ASP A 418 -30.04 12.68 13.94
C ASP A 418 -28.89 13.15 14.85
N THR A 419 -29.19 13.84 15.95
CA THR A 419 -28.17 14.45 16.81
C THR A 419 -27.46 13.47 17.76
N VAL A 420 -27.92 12.22 17.82
CA VAL A 420 -27.32 11.15 18.63
C VAL A 420 -26.35 10.33 17.78
N THR A 421 -26.81 9.90 16.60
CA THR A 421 -26.04 9.06 15.67
C THR A 421 -25.25 9.87 14.64
N TRP A 422 -25.57 11.15 14.48
CA TRP A 422 -25.04 12.03 13.42
C TRP A 422 -25.37 11.56 12.00
N SER A 423 -26.22 10.54 11.85
CA SER A 423 -26.66 10.02 10.57
C SER A 423 -27.60 10.98 9.87
N ASP A 424 -27.40 11.13 8.57
CA ASP A 424 -28.25 11.96 7.72
C ASP A 424 -29.66 11.38 7.64
N ILE A 425 -30.66 12.26 7.65
CA ILE A 425 -32.07 11.89 7.48
C ILE A 425 -32.53 12.27 6.07
N THR A 426 -32.02 13.39 5.54
CA THR A 426 -32.36 13.89 4.21
C THR A 426 -31.88 12.96 3.10
N CYS A 427 -32.77 12.69 2.15
CA CYS A 427 -32.54 11.86 0.96
C CYS A 427 -32.44 12.74 -0.31
N PHE A 428 -31.92 12.17 -1.39
CA PHE A 428 -31.77 12.78 -2.71
C PHE A 428 -32.77 12.16 -3.69
N ALA A 429 -33.37 12.97 -4.55
CA ALA A 429 -34.27 12.51 -5.62
C ALA A 429 -33.61 12.66 -7.00
N GLU A 430 -33.84 11.69 -7.88
CA GLU A 430 -33.48 11.75 -9.29
C GLU A 430 -34.75 11.61 -10.13
N ILE A 431 -35.04 12.56 -11.02
CA ILE A 431 -36.23 12.50 -11.90
C ILE A 431 -35.85 11.83 -13.21
N LYS A 432 -36.39 10.64 -13.47
CA LYS A 432 -36.18 9.91 -14.73
C LYS A 432 -37.40 10.02 -15.64
N LEU A 433 -37.15 10.31 -16.92
CA LEU A 433 -38.16 10.39 -17.98
C LEU A 433 -37.93 9.31 -19.02
N GLN A 434 -38.98 8.58 -19.38
CA GLN A 434 -38.94 7.61 -20.47
C GLN A 434 -40.09 7.86 -21.46
N PRO A 435 -39.80 8.28 -22.70
CA PRO A 435 -38.47 8.59 -23.24
C PRO A 435 -37.87 9.89 -22.65
N ALA A 436 -36.54 10.00 -22.65
CA ALA A 436 -35.82 11.16 -22.10
C ALA A 436 -36.05 12.46 -22.89
N ALA A 437 -36.41 12.35 -24.17
CA ALA A 437 -36.73 13.48 -25.06
C ALA A 437 -38.12 13.29 -25.70
N PRO A 438 -39.21 13.54 -24.94
CA PRO A 438 -40.55 13.19 -25.40
C PRO A 438 -41.08 14.14 -26.47
N VAL A 439 -41.94 13.62 -27.36
CA VAL A 439 -42.66 14.43 -28.36
C VAL A 439 -44.10 14.70 -27.93
N ALA A 440 -44.68 15.77 -28.46
CA ALA A 440 -46.04 16.19 -28.10
C ALA A 440 -47.07 15.06 -28.37
N GLY A 441 -47.85 14.70 -27.35
CA GLY A 441 -48.85 13.63 -27.45
C GLY A 441 -48.32 12.21 -27.24
N GLU A 442 -47.02 12.04 -26.94
CA GLU A 442 -46.44 10.78 -26.47
C GLU A 442 -46.63 10.61 -24.96
N THR A 443 -46.85 9.39 -24.49
CA THR A 443 -46.90 9.12 -23.05
C THR A 443 -45.49 9.04 -22.50
N VAL A 444 -45.19 9.87 -21.52
CA VAL A 444 -43.94 9.89 -20.77
C VAL A 444 -44.15 9.20 -19.44
N ASN A 445 -43.31 8.21 -19.19
CA ASN A 445 -43.19 7.54 -17.90
C ASN A 445 -42.22 8.34 -17.03
N ILE A 446 -42.69 8.79 -15.87
CA ILE A 446 -41.92 9.55 -14.89
C ILE A 446 -41.76 8.68 -13.65
N THR A 447 -40.51 8.49 -13.22
CA THR A 447 -40.15 7.81 -11.97
C THR A 447 -39.18 8.67 -11.18
N ILE A 448 -39.21 8.57 -9.85
CA ILE A 448 -38.38 9.37 -8.95
C ILE A 448 -37.63 8.44 -8.00
N PRO A 449 -36.64 7.67 -8.49
CA PRO A 449 -35.76 6.95 -7.60
C PRO A 449 -35.14 7.92 -6.57
N THR A 450 -35.14 7.48 -5.32
CA THR A 450 -34.58 8.23 -4.21
C THR A 450 -33.40 7.46 -3.63
N LYS A 451 -32.35 8.20 -3.30
CA LYS A 451 -31.12 7.67 -2.70
C LYS A 451 -30.88 8.33 -1.36
N LYS A 452 -30.22 7.62 -0.47
CA LYS A 452 -29.73 8.14 0.80
C LYS A 452 -28.23 7.91 0.87
N TYR A 453 -27.51 8.87 1.42
CA TYR A 453 -26.09 8.74 1.69
C TYR A 453 -25.89 8.32 3.14
N ASP A 454 -25.10 7.27 3.35
CA ASP A 454 -24.57 6.86 4.64
C ASP A 454 -23.05 6.72 4.54
N TRP A 455 -22.33 7.07 5.60
CA TRP A 455 -20.87 7.07 5.59
C TRP A 455 -20.25 5.68 5.48
N SER A 456 -20.98 4.62 5.84
CA SER A 456 -20.55 3.22 5.70
C SER A 456 -20.97 2.59 4.37
N GLN A 457 -22.17 2.93 3.87
CA GLN A 457 -22.76 2.28 2.69
C GLN A 457 -22.71 3.14 1.41
N GLY A 458 -22.19 4.36 1.48
CA GLY A 458 -22.24 5.33 0.39
C GLY A 458 -23.67 5.70 0.00
N LEU A 459 -23.91 5.95 -1.30
CA LEU A 459 -25.24 6.22 -1.84
C LEU A 459 -25.98 4.91 -2.15
N PHE A 460 -27.01 4.60 -1.38
CA PHE A 460 -27.87 3.44 -1.61
C PHE A 460 -29.32 3.86 -1.91
N ASP A 461 -30.06 2.96 -2.56
CA ASP A 461 -31.47 3.20 -2.86
C ASP A 461 -32.30 3.19 -1.56
N PHE A 462 -33.07 4.25 -1.34
CA PHE A 462 -33.87 4.41 -0.13
C PHE A 462 -35.26 4.88 -0.50
N GLN A 463 -36.30 4.23 0.02
CA GLN A 463 -37.67 4.58 -0.32
C GLN A 463 -38.17 5.77 0.51
N VAL A 464 -38.63 6.82 -0.19
CA VAL A 464 -39.29 7.97 0.41
C VAL A 464 -40.76 7.98 -0.02
N ASP A 465 -41.66 7.94 0.96
CA ASP A 465 -43.10 8.01 0.72
C ASP A 465 -43.59 9.46 0.58
N ASN A 466 -44.80 9.66 0.04
CA ASN A 466 -45.48 10.97 -0.04
C ASN A 466 -44.66 12.06 -0.77
N ILE A 467 -44.14 11.75 -1.96
CA ILE A 467 -43.45 12.73 -2.80
C ILE A 467 -44.50 13.56 -3.56
N ARG A 468 -44.45 14.89 -3.43
CA ARG A 468 -45.22 15.83 -4.24
C ARG A 468 -44.48 16.07 -5.55
N LEU A 469 -45.09 15.62 -6.65
CA LEU A 469 -44.63 15.85 -8.01
C LEU A 469 -45.41 17.02 -8.61
N ILE A 470 -44.68 18.02 -9.11
CA ILE A 470 -45.22 19.22 -9.73
C ILE A 470 -44.83 19.22 -11.21
N ILE A 471 -45.79 18.96 -12.11
CA ILE A 471 -45.59 18.93 -13.56
C ILE A 471 -46.23 20.18 -14.16
N ASN A 472 -45.44 21.11 -14.69
CA ASN A 472 -45.90 22.38 -15.25
C ASN A 472 -46.88 23.13 -14.32
N GLY A 473 -46.58 23.14 -13.02
CA GLY A 473 -47.39 23.79 -11.98
C GLY A 473 -48.63 23.01 -11.53
N ARG A 474 -48.87 21.79 -12.05
CA ARG A 474 -49.92 20.89 -11.56
C ARG A 474 -49.33 19.88 -10.59
N GLU A 475 -50.01 19.70 -9.46
CA GLU A 475 -49.51 18.88 -8.36
C GLU A 475 -50.15 17.50 -8.35
N GLN A 476 -49.34 16.49 -8.06
CA GLN A 476 -49.75 15.12 -7.81
C GLN A 476 -48.93 14.55 -6.66
N ILE A 477 -49.58 13.79 -5.76
CA ILE A 477 -48.88 13.12 -4.66
C ILE A 477 -48.64 11.67 -5.07
N MET A 478 -47.38 11.26 -5.03
CA MET A 478 -46.92 9.90 -5.25
C MET A 478 -46.82 9.18 -3.92
N ALA A 479 -47.29 7.93 -3.88
CA ALA A 479 -47.22 7.10 -2.67
C ALA A 479 -45.76 6.80 -2.30
N SER A 480 -44.92 6.51 -3.29
CA SER A 480 -43.47 6.28 -3.16
C SER A 480 -42.71 6.79 -4.40
N GLY A 481 -41.40 7.01 -4.28
CA GLY A 481 -40.55 7.44 -5.41
C GLY A 481 -40.49 6.47 -6.59
N GLN A 482 -40.69 5.17 -6.35
CA GLN A 482 -40.76 4.15 -7.41
C GLN A 482 -42.12 4.07 -8.13
N SER A 483 -43.12 4.83 -7.68
CA SER A 483 -44.44 4.81 -8.34
C SER A 483 -44.34 5.41 -9.76
N LEU A 484 -44.80 4.66 -10.77
CA LEU A 484 -44.83 5.14 -12.15
C LEU A 484 -45.91 6.21 -12.33
N VAL A 485 -45.53 7.42 -12.78
CA VAL A 485 -46.47 8.46 -13.19
C VAL A 485 -46.45 8.61 -14.70
N GLN A 486 -47.60 8.43 -15.35
CA GLN A 486 -47.75 8.62 -16.78
C GLN A 486 -48.26 10.03 -17.08
N TYR A 487 -47.55 10.77 -17.92
CA TYR A 487 -47.90 12.13 -18.33
C TYR A 487 -47.77 12.31 -19.84
N THR A 488 -48.73 13.00 -20.46
CA THR A 488 -48.70 13.29 -21.89
C THR A 488 -48.48 14.80 -22.09
N PRO A 489 -47.26 15.26 -22.44
CA PRO A 489 -46.97 16.67 -22.59
C PRO A 489 -47.52 17.24 -23.91
N ALA A 490 -47.85 18.53 -23.88
CA ALA A 490 -48.02 19.34 -25.07
C ALA A 490 -46.65 19.86 -25.55
N ALA A 491 -46.58 20.33 -26.80
CA ALA A 491 -45.38 20.98 -27.31
C ALA A 491 -45.03 22.24 -26.47
N GLY A 492 -43.75 22.43 -26.17
CA GLY A 492 -43.26 23.51 -25.32
C GLY A 492 -42.35 23.02 -24.19
N GLU A 493 -42.24 23.81 -23.13
CA GLU A 493 -41.39 23.49 -21.98
C GLU A 493 -42.12 22.55 -21.01
N LEU A 494 -41.46 21.44 -20.65
CA LEU A 494 -41.90 20.53 -19.60
C LEU A 494 -41.01 20.73 -18.38
N LYS A 495 -41.55 21.29 -17.31
CA LYS A 495 -40.91 21.45 -15.99
C LYS A 495 -41.49 20.46 -15.02
N ILE A 496 -40.61 19.73 -14.35
CA ILE A 496 -40.97 18.73 -13.35
C ILE A 496 -40.15 19.03 -12.10
N ARG A 497 -40.83 19.24 -10.97
CA ARG A 497 -40.22 19.37 -9.64
C ARG A 497 -40.73 18.26 -8.74
N ALA A 498 -39.84 17.63 -8.00
CA ALA A 498 -40.15 16.63 -6.98
C ALA A 498 -39.71 17.13 -5.62
N GLU A 499 -40.62 17.12 -4.64
CA GLU A 499 -40.36 17.56 -3.26
C GLU A 499 -41.18 16.72 -2.27
N LYS A 500 -40.84 16.71 -0.97
CA LYS A 500 -41.58 15.92 0.04
C LYS A 500 -42.85 16.63 0.51
N TYR A 501 -43.94 15.88 0.71
CA TYR A 501 -45.17 16.34 1.38
C TYR A 501 -45.26 15.77 2.82
N GLY A 502 -44.87 16.52 3.85
CA GLY A 502 -44.78 15.99 5.22
C GLY A 502 -44.09 16.92 6.24
N PRO A 503 -43.94 16.56 7.53
CA PRO A 503 -43.76 17.51 8.63
C PRO A 503 -42.35 18.12 8.76
N ASN A 504 -42.32 19.41 9.15
CA ASN A 504 -41.30 20.26 9.79
C ASN A 504 -39.79 20.20 9.45
N TYR A 505 -39.29 19.31 8.60
CA TYR A 505 -37.87 19.30 8.19
C TYR A 505 -37.66 18.66 6.80
N PRO A 506 -36.57 19.01 6.09
CA PRO A 506 -36.36 18.61 4.69
C PRO A 506 -35.88 17.15 4.56
N GLU A 507 -36.80 16.18 4.58
CA GLU A 507 -36.50 14.74 4.36
C GLU A 507 -36.04 14.42 2.94
N LEU A 508 -36.34 15.28 1.95
CA LEU A 508 -35.97 15.08 0.55
C LEU A 508 -35.45 16.41 -0.01
N VAL A 509 -34.26 16.40 -0.61
CA VAL A 509 -33.78 17.55 -1.37
C VAL A 509 -34.64 17.70 -2.63
N PRO A 510 -35.23 18.89 -2.89
CA PRO A 510 -35.98 19.10 -4.11
C PRO A 510 -35.15 18.84 -5.38
N ALA A 511 -35.71 18.06 -6.29
CA ALA A 511 -35.14 17.81 -7.61
C ALA A 511 -35.96 18.53 -8.68
N GLU A 512 -35.30 19.10 -9.68
CA GLU A 512 -35.94 19.75 -10.83
C GLU A 512 -35.34 19.27 -12.14
N VAL A 513 -36.21 18.94 -13.10
CA VAL A 513 -35.82 18.66 -14.49
C VAL A 513 -36.67 19.51 -15.42
N SER A 514 -36.03 20.08 -16.45
CA SER A 514 -36.71 20.78 -17.53
C SER A 514 -36.26 20.24 -18.89
N CYS A 515 -37.19 20.04 -19.81
CA CYS A 515 -36.88 19.66 -21.19
C CYS A 515 -37.83 20.33 -22.19
N THR A 516 -37.42 20.40 -23.46
CA THR A 516 -38.23 20.94 -24.56
C THR A 516 -38.93 19.81 -25.31
N VAL A 517 -40.26 19.83 -25.30
CA VAL A 517 -41.14 18.87 -25.99
C VAL A 517 -41.42 19.37 -27.40
N LYS A 518 -40.97 18.62 -28.42
CA LYS A 518 -41.13 18.99 -29.83
C LYS A 518 -42.54 18.68 -30.34
N GLU A 519 -43.01 19.47 -31.32
CA GLU A 519 -44.26 19.19 -32.06
C GLU A 519 -44.17 17.83 -32.78
N LYS A 520 -45.28 17.09 -32.81
CA LYS A 520 -45.38 15.82 -33.53
C LYS A 520 -45.42 16.11 -35.04
N GLY A 521 -44.29 15.97 -35.71
CA GLY A 521 -44.15 16.23 -37.15
C GLY A 521 -45.12 15.39 -37.98
N SER A 522 -45.80 16.02 -38.95
CA SER A 522 -46.63 15.36 -39.95
C SER A 522 -45.80 15.01 -41.18
N SER A 523 -45.69 13.71 -41.46
CA SER A 523 -45.30 13.01 -42.71
C SER A 523 -44.05 13.45 -43.48
N GLY A 524 -43.08 12.52 -43.58
CA GLY A 524 -42.29 12.22 -44.79
C GLY A 524 -40.98 12.97 -45.00
N ASP A 525 -39.85 12.39 -44.56
CA ASP A 525 -38.53 12.53 -45.21
C ASP A 525 -37.59 11.40 -44.77
N ASN A 526 -36.68 10.97 -45.67
CA ASN A 526 -35.86 9.75 -45.59
C ASN A 526 -34.79 9.79 -44.47
N GLY A 527 -34.66 8.71 -43.69
CA GLY A 527 -33.80 8.64 -42.50
C GLY A 527 -32.56 7.77 -42.73
N GLY A 528 -31.36 8.28 -42.40
CA GLY A 528 -30.06 7.69 -42.70
C GLY A 528 -29.65 6.43 -41.90
N PRO A 529 -28.38 5.98 -42.00
CA PRO A 529 -27.91 4.70 -41.47
C PRO A 529 -28.04 4.60 -39.95
N VAL A 530 -28.24 3.36 -39.47
CA VAL A 530 -28.42 3.02 -38.06
C VAL A 530 -27.09 2.51 -37.49
N SER A 531 -26.54 3.19 -36.48
CA SER A 531 -25.29 2.82 -35.81
C SER A 531 -25.59 2.05 -34.52
N VAL A 532 -25.02 0.85 -34.36
CA VAL A 532 -25.20 0.00 -33.15
C VAL A 532 -23.87 -0.52 -32.61
N ARG A 533 -23.78 -0.69 -31.29
CA ARG A 533 -22.62 -1.31 -30.63
C ARG A 533 -22.83 -2.81 -30.53
N VAL A 534 -21.85 -3.61 -30.92
CA VAL A 534 -21.94 -5.07 -30.92
C VAL A 534 -20.76 -5.67 -30.13
N LYS A 535 -21.06 -6.63 -29.26
CA LYS A 535 -20.08 -7.47 -28.55
C LYS A 535 -20.41 -8.95 -28.72
N VAL A 536 -19.40 -9.80 -28.92
CA VAL A 536 -19.55 -11.25 -29.07
C VAL A 536 -18.59 -11.98 -28.13
N ILE A 537 -19.11 -12.87 -27.28
CA ILE A 537 -18.38 -13.54 -26.19
C ILE A 537 -18.47 -15.07 -26.37
N GLY A 538 -17.32 -15.76 -26.49
CA GLY A 538 -17.24 -17.21 -26.73
C GLY A 538 -17.25 -18.10 -25.49
N LYS A 539 -17.03 -19.42 -25.70
CA LYS A 539 -17.21 -20.53 -24.72
C LYS A 539 -16.36 -20.43 -23.43
N ASN A 540 -15.32 -19.57 -23.42
CA ASN A 540 -14.45 -19.32 -22.26
C ASN A 540 -14.38 -17.83 -21.91
N GLN A 541 -15.48 -17.09 -22.12
CA GLN A 541 -15.57 -15.64 -21.94
C GLN A 541 -14.60 -14.80 -22.81
N ASN A 542 -13.99 -15.40 -23.83
CA ASN A 542 -13.14 -14.69 -24.77
C ASN A 542 -13.97 -13.76 -25.66
N THR A 543 -13.57 -12.50 -25.74
CA THR A 543 -14.22 -11.53 -26.64
C THR A 543 -13.80 -11.82 -28.08
N LEU A 544 -14.75 -12.26 -28.91
CA LEU A 544 -14.54 -12.52 -30.34
C LEU A 544 -14.66 -11.24 -31.17
N TYR A 545 -15.50 -10.31 -30.72
CA TYR A 545 -15.67 -8.99 -31.35
C TYR A 545 -16.20 -7.98 -30.33
N SER A 546 -15.77 -6.72 -30.47
CA SER A 546 -16.32 -5.57 -29.74
C SER A 546 -16.10 -4.30 -30.57
N GLY A 547 -17.18 -3.62 -30.95
CA GLY A 547 -17.09 -2.40 -31.75
C GLY A 547 -18.45 -1.90 -32.23
N THR A 548 -18.46 -0.77 -32.93
CA THR A 548 -19.67 -0.20 -33.56
C THR A 548 -19.78 -0.70 -35.00
N VAL A 549 -21.00 -1.04 -35.45
CA VAL A 549 -21.32 -1.38 -36.83
C VAL A 549 -22.42 -0.46 -37.37
N GLU A 550 -22.36 -0.18 -38.67
CA GLU A 550 -23.31 0.67 -39.38
C GLU A 550 -24.22 -0.21 -40.24
N LEU A 551 -25.54 -0.04 -40.14
CA LEU A 551 -26.53 -0.84 -40.87
C LEU A 551 -27.25 0.00 -41.93
N ASP A 552 -27.46 -0.61 -43.09
CA ASP A 552 -28.32 -0.07 -44.15
C ASP A 552 -29.78 -0.02 -43.68
N GLU A 553 -30.54 0.98 -44.16
CA GLU A 553 -31.94 1.25 -43.76
C GLU A 553 -32.92 0.07 -43.99
N ASP A 554 -32.58 -0.87 -44.87
CA ASP A 554 -33.38 -2.07 -45.16
C ASP A 554 -32.90 -3.34 -44.42
N LYS A 555 -31.86 -3.22 -43.57
CA LYS A 555 -31.17 -4.32 -42.87
C LYS A 555 -31.01 -4.07 -41.38
N THR A 556 -32.04 -3.52 -40.74
CA THR A 556 -32.04 -3.20 -39.30
C THR A 556 -32.41 -4.39 -38.41
N ASP A 557 -32.01 -5.61 -38.76
CA ASP A 557 -32.18 -6.77 -37.89
C ASP A 557 -30.85 -7.19 -37.22
N ILE A 558 -30.96 -7.90 -36.10
CA ILE A 558 -29.82 -8.28 -35.27
C ILE A 558 -28.81 -9.19 -36.00
N PHE A 559 -29.24 -9.93 -37.04
CA PHE A 559 -28.33 -10.79 -37.81
C PHE A 559 -27.47 -9.98 -38.75
N HIS A 560 -28.00 -8.91 -39.32
CA HIS A 560 -27.19 -7.99 -40.11
C HIS A 560 -26.15 -7.29 -39.24
N ALA A 561 -26.49 -6.91 -37.99
CA ALA A 561 -25.50 -6.44 -37.01
C ALA A 561 -24.38 -7.46 -36.75
N LEU A 562 -24.73 -8.75 -36.62
CA LEU A 562 -23.74 -9.82 -36.46
C LEU A 562 -22.88 -10.00 -37.73
N VAL A 563 -23.47 -9.90 -38.92
CA VAL A 563 -22.73 -10.04 -40.20
C VAL A 563 -21.71 -8.92 -40.39
N GLU A 564 -22.07 -7.68 -40.03
CA GLU A 564 -21.16 -6.52 -40.15
C GLU A 564 -19.96 -6.60 -39.18
N THR A 565 -20.01 -7.46 -38.15
CA THR A 565 -18.81 -7.75 -37.32
C THR A 565 -17.72 -8.52 -38.07
N GLY A 566 -18.07 -9.15 -39.21
CA GLY A 566 -17.19 -10.03 -39.98
C GLY A 566 -17.12 -11.48 -39.45
N LEU A 567 -17.81 -11.80 -38.34
CA LEU A 567 -17.86 -13.16 -37.80
C LEU A 567 -18.80 -14.05 -38.62
N SER A 568 -18.42 -15.31 -38.81
CA SER A 568 -19.30 -16.30 -39.42
C SER A 568 -20.35 -16.80 -38.43
N TYR A 569 -21.56 -17.15 -38.89
CA TYR A 569 -22.56 -17.79 -38.03
C TYR A 569 -23.34 -18.88 -38.77
N LYS A 570 -23.92 -19.81 -38.02
CA LYS A 570 -24.91 -20.77 -38.52
C LYS A 570 -26.16 -20.74 -37.65
N ALA A 571 -27.31 -20.65 -38.30
CA ALA A 571 -28.61 -20.67 -37.65
C ALA A 571 -29.50 -21.77 -38.22
N ARG A 572 -30.48 -22.21 -37.42
CA ARG A 572 -31.50 -23.21 -37.77
C ARG A 572 -32.90 -22.67 -37.46
N TYR A 573 -33.92 -23.45 -37.84
CA TYR A 573 -35.34 -23.09 -37.67
C TYR A 573 -35.69 -21.73 -38.28
N SER A 574 -35.32 -21.51 -39.54
CA SER A 574 -35.54 -20.24 -40.26
C SER A 574 -34.93 -19.02 -39.57
N ASN A 575 -33.68 -19.14 -39.11
CA ASN A 575 -32.93 -18.09 -38.39
C ASN A 575 -33.51 -17.68 -37.02
N THR A 576 -34.36 -18.51 -36.39
CA THR A 576 -34.81 -18.24 -35.02
C THR A 576 -33.82 -18.70 -33.95
N TYR A 577 -32.87 -19.57 -34.30
CA TYR A 577 -31.90 -20.11 -33.35
C TYR A 577 -30.49 -20.19 -33.95
N VAL A 578 -29.53 -19.50 -33.34
CA VAL A 578 -28.10 -19.56 -33.69
C VAL A 578 -27.45 -20.71 -32.95
N TYR A 579 -26.78 -21.61 -33.68
CA TYR A 579 -26.12 -22.76 -33.06
C TYR A 579 -24.60 -22.75 -33.25
N GLU A 580 -24.05 -21.80 -34.01
CA GLU A 580 -22.62 -21.62 -34.18
C GLU A 580 -22.30 -20.15 -34.50
N ILE A 581 -21.30 -19.57 -33.85
CA ILE A 581 -20.67 -18.29 -34.23
C ILE A 581 -19.16 -18.51 -34.24
N ASP A 582 -18.51 -18.09 -35.32
CA ASP A 582 -17.08 -18.18 -35.59
C ASP A 582 -16.47 -19.57 -35.31
N GLY A 583 -17.16 -20.62 -35.75
CA GLY A 583 -16.71 -22.02 -35.60
C GLY A 583 -16.95 -22.63 -34.22
N ILE A 584 -17.47 -21.88 -33.25
CA ILE A 584 -17.83 -22.38 -31.92
C ILE A 584 -19.29 -22.85 -31.96
N ALA A 585 -19.49 -24.17 -31.98
CA ALA A 585 -20.83 -24.77 -32.03
C ALA A 585 -21.45 -24.93 -30.63
N GLU A 586 -22.78 -25.03 -30.60
CA GLU A 586 -23.55 -25.47 -29.42
C GLU A 586 -23.15 -26.89 -28.98
N ASP A 587 -23.38 -27.20 -27.70
CA ASP A 587 -23.16 -28.56 -27.20
C ASP A 587 -24.45 -29.38 -27.31
N LEU A 588 -24.49 -30.29 -28.28
CA LEU A 588 -25.65 -31.16 -28.53
C LEU A 588 -25.93 -32.17 -27.40
N SER A 589 -25.03 -32.30 -26.43
CA SER A 589 -25.23 -33.18 -25.27
C SER A 589 -25.89 -32.49 -24.07
N GLY A 590 -26.11 -31.17 -24.12
CA GLY A 590 -26.69 -30.36 -23.05
C GLY A 590 -27.62 -29.22 -23.51
N THR A 591 -27.80 -28.20 -22.66
CA THR A 591 -28.57 -26.97 -22.97
C THR A 591 -27.68 -25.76 -23.31
N ALA A 592 -26.38 -26.02 -23.50
CA ALA A 592 -25.37 -25.00 -23.78
C ALA A 592 -25.38 -24.56 -25.24
N GLY A 593 -25.32 -23.24 -25.50
CA GLY A 593 -25.38 -22.69 -26.86
C GLY A 593 -25.43 -21.17 -26.90
N TRP A 594 -25.58 -20.60 -28.10
CA TRP A 594 -25.54 -19.15 -28.31
C TRP A 594 -26.84 -18.45 -27.93
N LYS A 595 -26.73 -17.33 -27.21
CA LYS A 595 -27.82 -16.42 -26.82
C LYS A 595 -27.47 -14.95 -27.09
N TYR A 596 -28.42 -14.05 -26.90
CA TYR A 596 -28.22 -12.61 -27.09
C TYR A 596 -28.99 -11.74 -26.09
N LYS A 597 -28.54 -10.49 -25.90
CA LYS A 597 -29.22 -9.43 -25.14
C LYS A 597 -29.09 -8.06 -25.83
N ILE A 598 -30.05 -7.16 -25.58
CA ILE A 598 -30.11 -5.80 -26.14
C ILE A 598 -30.19 -4.78 -25.01
N ASN A 599 -29.29 -3.79 -24.98
CA ASN A 599 -29.22 -2.74 -23.96
C ASN A 599 -29.25 -3.29 -22.51
N GLY A 600 -28.67 -4.48 -22.30
CA GLY A 600 -28.65 -5.19 -21.02
C GLY A 600 -29.79 -6.21 -20.81
N ASP A 601 -30.86 -6.18 -21.60
CA ASP A 601 -32.04 -7.02 -21.42
C ASP A 601 -32.09 -8.23 -22.39
N ILE A 602 -32.55 -9.40 -21.94
CA ILE A 602 -32.79 -10.57 -22.79
C ILE A 602 -34.20 -10.45 -23.40
N PRO A 603 -34.34 -10.25 -24.72
CA PRO A 603 -35.66 -10.12 -25.33
C PRO A 603 -36.42 -11.44 -25.28
N GLY A 604 -37.70 -11.42 -24.91
CA GLY A 604 -38.59 -12.58 -24.94
C GLY A 604 -39.05 -13.00 -26.35
N ILE A 605 -38.35 -12.54 -27.39
CA ILE A 605 -38.64 -12.79 -28.80
C ILE A 605 -37.41 -13.40 -29.50
N PRO A 606 -37.57 -14.13 -30.61
CA PRO A 606 -36.43 -14.60 -31.41
C PRO A 606 -35.59 -13.44 -31.98
N ALA A 607 -34.29 -13.69 -32.16
CA ALA A 607 -33.34 -12.73 -32.74
C ALA A 607 -33.84 -12.10 -34.05
N ILE A 608 -34.41 -12.91 -34.96
CA ILE A 608 -34.92 -12.46 -36.26
C ILE A 608 -36.08 -11.46 -36.16
N ASP A 609 -36.80 -11.44 -35.03
CA ASP A 609 -37.98 -10.60 -34.84
C ASP A 609 -37.64 -9.26 -34.17
N TYR A 610 -36.39 -9.05 -33.72
CA TYR A 610 -35.95 -7.79 -33.13
C TYR A 610 -35.39 -6.84 -34.19
N GLN A 611 -35.96 -5.63 -34.27
CA GLN A 611 -35.48 -4.54 -35.13
C GLN A 611 -34.64 -3.57 -34.31
N VAL A 612 -33.37 -3.40 -34.69
CA VAL A 612 -32.40 -2.59 -33.96
C VAL A 612 -32.59 -1.10 -34.27
N GLN A 613 -32.37 -0.27 -33.25
CA GLN A 613 -32.47 1.19 -33.31
C GLN A 613 -31.10 1.83 -33.18
N ASP A 614 -30.98 3.08 -33.65
CA ASP A 614 -29.74 3.84 -33.54
C ASP A 614 -29.33 4.01 -32.07
N GLY A 615 -28.10 3.60 -31.77
CA GLY A 615 -27.52 3.61 -30.42
C GLY A 615 -27.69 2.31 -29.61
N ASP A 616 -28.42 1.31 -30.12
CA ASP A 616 -28.59 0.02 -29.42
C ASP A 616 -27.24 -0.68 -29.16
N GLU A 617 -27.14 -1.34 -28.01
CA GLU A 617 -26.07 -2.26 -27.67
C GLU A 617 -26.54 -3.72 -27.78
N ILE A 618 -25.83 -4.51 -28.57
CA ILE A 618 -26.15 -5.91 -28.87
C ILE A 618 -25.03 -6.79 -28.34
N ILE A 619 -25.36 -7.77 -27.50
CA ILE A 619 -24.37 -8.72 -26.96
C ILE A 619 -24.78 -10.15 -27.30
N TRP A 620 -23.94 -10.84 -28.07
CA TRP A 620 -24.01 -12.30 -28.28
C TRP A 620 -23.08 -13.02 -27.30
N TYR A 621 -23.55 -14.09 -26.67
CA TYR A 621 -22.75 -14.84 -25.70
C TYR A 621 -22.99 -16.35 -25.80
N TRP A 622 -21.94 -17.13 -25.56
CA TRP A 622 -22.02 -18.59 -25.47
C TRP A 622 -22.44 -18.97 -24.05
N ALA A 623 -23.64 -19.51 -23.92
CA ALA A 623 -24.25 -19.89 -22.66
C ALA A 623 -23.93 -21.36 -22.31
N VAL A 624 -23.46 -21.65 -21.11
CA VAL A 624 -23.20 -23.04 -20.63
C VAL A 624 -24.49 -23.80 -20.29
N SER A 625 -25.62 -23.08 -20.12
CA SER A 625 -26.93 -23.67 -19.82
C SER A 625 -28.09 -22.78 -20.27
N VAL A 626 -29.33 -23.28 -20.12
CA VAL A 626 -30.56 -22.52 -20.39
C VAL A 626 -30.74 -21.32 -19.45
N ASP A 627 -30.16 -21.37 -18.26
CA ASP A 627 -30.29 -20.33 -17.22
C ASP A 627 -29.10 -19.35 -17.21
N ASP A 628 -28.03 -19.67 -17.94
CA ASP A 628 -26.89 -18.77 -18.12
C ASP A 628 -27.33 -17.52 -18.90
N LEU A 629 -27.27 -16.36 -18.24
CA LEU A 629 -27.66 -15.05 -18.74
C LEU A 629 -26.52 -14.31 -19.47
N GLY A 630 -25.36 -14.98 -19.64
CA GLY A 630 -24.23 -14.41 -20.36
C GLY A 630 -23.45 -13.40 -19.55
N ASN A 631 -23.45 -13.58 -18.23
CA ASN A 631 -22.73 -12.72 -17.30
C ASN A 631 -21.48 -13.40 -16.71
N GLY A 632 -21.33 -14.72 -16.89
CA GLY A 632 -20.16 -15.47 -16.43
C GLY A 632 -20.05 -15.60 -14.91
N GLU A 633 -20.66 -16.65 -14.33
CA GLU A 633 -20.41 -17.21 -12.98
C GLU A 633 -21.22 -18.53 -12.93
N SER A 634 -20.64 -19.68 -12.56
CA SER A 634 -20.48 -20.22 -11.19
C SER A 634 -21.82 -20.53 -10.49
N LEU A 635 -21.77 -21.38 -9.45
CA LEU A 635 -22.93 -22.02 -8.78
C LEU A 635 -24.05 -21.00 -8.53
N THR A 636 -25.29 -21.32 -8.90
CA THR A 636 -26.38 -20.35 -8.73
C THR A 636 -26.57 -20.01 -7.26
N GLY A 637 -26.98 -18.78 -6.94
CA GLY A 637 -27.25 -18.34 -5.56
C GLY A 637 -28.29 -19.18 -4.79
N ALA A 638 -28.92 -20.20 -5.41
CA ALA A 638 -29.72 -21.22 -4.72
C ALA A 638 -28.90 -22.45 -4.26
N ASP A 639 -27.78 -22.76 -4.94
CA ASP A 639 -26.86 -23.87 -4.64
C ASP A 639 -25.85 -23.53 -3.52
N LEU A 640 -25.66 -22.23 -3.26
CA LEU A 640 -24.81 -21.69 -2.18
C LEU A 640 -25.57 -21.49 -0.86
N ILE A 641 -26.89 -21.75 -0.81
CA ILE A 641 -27.69 -21.55 0.40
C ILE A 641 -27.59 -22.79 1.28
N ILE A 642 -26.73 -22.71 2.29
CA ILE A 642 -26.81 -23.57 3.47
C ILE A 642 -27.81 -22.94 4.44
N ASP A 643 -28.90 -23.64 4.71
CA ASP A 643 -29.91 -23.21 5.69
C ASP A 643 -29.32 -23.33 7.11
N ILE A 644 -28.75 -22.23 7.60
CA ILE A 644 -28.21 -22.12 8.95
C ILE A 644 -29.32 -21.64 9.89
N PRO A 645 -29.71 -22.41 10.92
CA PRO A 645 -30.74 -22.00 11.87
C PRO A 645 -30.43 -20.66 12.54
N ALA A 646 -31.44 -19.83 12.76
CA ALA A 646 -31.29 -18.50 13.37
C ALA A 646 -30.55 -18.52 14.72
N GLU A 647 -30.74 -19.56 15.53
CA GLU A 647 -30.05 -19.76 16.81
C GLU A 647 -28.53 -19.91 16.66
N ARG A 648 -28.07 -20.39 15.49
CA ARG A 648 -26.65 -20.56 15.17
C ARG A 648 -26.05 -19.28 14.57
N GLN A 649 -26.83 -18.46 13.86
CA GLN A 649 -26.32 -17.23 13.25
C GLN A 649 -25.71 -16.26 14.28
N GLU A 650 -26.31 -16.14 15.46
CA GLU A 650 -25.76 -15.32 16.54
C GLU A 650 -24.41 -15.85 17.04
N ALA A 651 -24.25 -17.18 17.16
CA ALA A 651 -23.00 -17.81 17.56
C ALA A 651 -21.89 -17.66 16.50
N LEU A 652 -22.25 -17.69 15.21
CA LEU A 652 -21.32 -17.46 14.10
C LEU A 652 -20.82 -16.02 14.07
N GLN A 653 -21.70 -15.04 14.31
CA GLN A 653 -21.28 -13.63 14.40
C GLN A 653 -20.36 -13.41 15.61
N GLN A 654 -20.68 -13.99 16.77
CA GLN A 654 -19.83 -13.89 17.96
C GLN A 654 -18.44 -14.51 17.74
N ALA A 655 -18.36 -15.61 16.98
CA ALA A 655 -17.09 -16.22 16.62
C ALA A 655 -16.27 -15.27 15.72
N ARG A 656 -16.89 -14.68 14.68
CA ARG A 656 -16.23 -13.69 13.79
C ARG A 656 -15.66 -12.49 14.54
N GLU A 657 -16.40 -11.92 15.49
CA GLU A 657 -15.89 -10.81 16.32
C GLU A 657 -14.68 -11.23 17.17
N LYS A 658 -14.70 -12.46 17.72
CA LYS A 658 -13.56 -13.01 18.45
C LYS A 658 -12.34 -13.22 17.53
N VAL A 659 -12.54 -13.60 16.26
CA VAL A 659 -11.44 -13.70 15.27
C VAL A 659 -10.78 -12.33 15.11
N LYS A 660 -11.56 -11.27 14.86
CA LYS A 660 -11.02 -9.90 14.69
C LYS A 660 -10.21 -9.46 15.90
N GLU A 661 -10.69 -9.72 17.11
CA GLU A 661 -9.96 -9.43 18.36
C GLU A 661 -8.66 -10.24 18.49
N GLN A 662 -8.66 -11.54 18.17
CA GLN A 662 -7.43 -12.36 18.25
C GLN A 662 -6.41 -11.96 17.18
N LEU A 663 -6.85 -11.68 15.94
CA LEU A 663 -5.98 -11.17 14.89
C LEU A 663 -5.38 -9.81 15.29
N ARG A 664 -6.16 -8.91 15.87
CA ARG A 664 -5.65 -7.63 16.39
C ARG A 664 -4.57 -7.83 17.45
N ARG A 665 -4.73 -8.79 18.37
CA ARG A 665 -3.67 -9.14 19.34
C ARG A 665 -2.43 -9.73 18.67
N LEU A 666 -2.61 -10.53 17.61
CA LEU A 666 -1.51 -11.02 16.81
C LEU A 666 -0.78 -9.86 16.10
N VAL A 667 -1.50 -8.83 15.62
CA VAL A 667 -0.91 -7.58 15.08
C VAL A 667 -0.16 -6.81 16.16
N GLU A 668 -0.75 -6.62 17.34
CA GLU A 668 -0.16 -5.85 18.45
C GLU A 668 1.10 -6.53 19.02
N ASN A 669 1.22 -7.85 18.89
CA ASN A 669 2.39 -8.64 19.29
C ASN A 669 3.29 -9.05 18.10
N TRP A 670 3.00 -8.57 16.88
CA TRP A 670 3.65 -8.99 15.62
C TRP A 670 5.14 -8.65 15.57
N SER A 671 5.57 -7.67 16.38
CA SER A 671 6.96 -7.24 16.52
C SER A 671 7.89 -8.32 17.08
N GLU A 672 7.37 -9.35 17.75
CA GLU A 672 8.17 -10.49 18.26
C GLU A 672 8.16 -11.73 17.34
N LEU A 673 7.22 -11.83 16.38
CA LEU A 673 6.95 -13.08 15.65
C LEU A 673 7.51 -13.12 14.23
N ALA A 674 7.84 -11.96 13.64
CA ALA A 674 8.29 -11.87 12.25
C ALA A 674 9.82 -11.82 12.13
N TYR A 675 10.53 -12.75 12.78
CA TYR A 675 11.94 -13.03 12.49
C TYR A 675 12.29 -14.50 12.80
N SER A 676 12.24 -15.38 11.80
CA SER A 676 13.31 -16.37 11.64
C SER A 676 13.36 -16.92 10.23
N ASN A 677 14.60 -17.13 9.78
CA ASN A 677 14.96 -17.67 8.48
C ASN A 677 14.21 -18.98 8.15
N ASN A 678 13.78 -19.04 6.88
CA ASN A 678 13.67 -20.22 6.03
C ASN A 678 13.67 -21.58 6.76
N GLU A 679 12.48 -22.04 7.14
CA GLU A 679 11.92 -23.39 6.92
C GLU A 679 10.80 -23.69 7.92
N LEU A 680 9.65 -24.18 7.43
CA LEU A 680 8.40 -24.41 8.18
C LEU A 680 8.58 -25.03 9.58
N TYR A 681 9.50 -26.00 9.72
CA TYR A 681 9.72 -26.72 10.99
C TYR A 681 10.39 -25.87 12.07
N GLN A 682 11.23 -24.90 11.71
CA GLN A 682 11.95 -24.10 12.70
C GLN A 682 11.03 -23.07 13.35
N ILE A 683 10.02 -22.60 12.61
CA ILE A 683 9.10 -21.54 13.02
C ILE A 683 7.97 -22.13 13.90
N VAL A 684 7.35 -23.24 13.49
CA VAL A 684 6.27 -23.88 14.28
C VAL A 684 6.75 -24.35 15.66
N ASP A 685 8.02 -24.71 15.80
CA ASP A 685 8.60 -25.16 17.07
C ASP A 685 9.14 -24.02 17.97
N LEU A 686 9.26 -22.80 17.45
CA LEU A 686 9.60 -21.56 18.18
C LEU A 686 8.36 -20.83 18.69
N LEU A 687 7.19 -21.10 18.09
CA LEU A 687 5.91 -20.56 18.49
C LEU A 687 5.23 -21.57 19.42
N ASP A 688 5.22 -21.30 20.73
CA ASP A 688 4.59 -22.20 21.72
C ASP A 688 3.09 -22.45 21.43
N ASP A 689 2.42 -21.59 20.66
CA ASP A 689 1.06 -21.76 20.08
C ASP A 689 0.92 -20.93 18.77
N PRO A 690 1.18 -21.49 17.57
CA PRO A 690 1.05 -20.74 16.31
C PRO A 690 -0.41 -20.60 15.83
N THR A 691 -1.33 -21.34 16.45
CA THR A 691 -2.75 -21.37 16.08
C THR A 691 -3.63 -21.16 17.30
N ILE A 692 -4.49 -20.12 17.25
CA ILE A 692 -5.51 -19.87 18.27
C ILE A 692 -6.83 -20.46 17.79
N VAL A 693 -7.41 -21.40 18.55
CA VAL A 693 -8.72 -21.98 18.23
C VAL A 693 -9.83 -21.27 18.99
N ILE A 694 -10.84 -20.80 18.27
CA ILE A 694 -12.06 -20.25 18.84
C ILE A 694 -13.29 -21.05 18.39
N GLY A 695 -14.39 -20.94 19.14
CA GLY A 695 -15.66 -21.58 18.77
C GLY A 695 -15.62 -23.11 18.88
N ALA A 696 -14.63 -23.69 19.57
CA ALA A 696 -14.50 -25.14 19.78
C ALA A 696 -15.69 -25.74 20.54
N GLU A 697 -16.39 -24.92 21.34
CA GLU A 697 -17.63 -25.28 22.03
C GLU A 697 -18.83 -25.48 21.08
N ASN A 698 -18.76 -24.92 19.87
CA ASN A 698 -19.82 -24.89 18.88
C ASN A 698 -19.30 -25.26 17.47
N ILE A 699 -18.45 -26.29 17.39
CA ILE A 699 -17.86 -26.77 16.12
C ILE A 699 -18.93 -26.96 15.03
N MET A 700 -18.61 -26.55 13.79
CA MET A 700 -19.47 -26.72 12.62
C MET A 700 -20.01 -28.15 12.53
N PRO A 701 -21.34 -28.37 12.47
CA PRO A 701 -21.92 -29.70 12.44
C PRO A 701 -21.50 -30.54 11.22
N GLU A 702 -21.43 -31.86 11.39
CA GLU A 702 -21.02 -32.80 10.32
C GLU A 702 -21.86 -32.68 9.05
N GLN A 703 -23.17 -32.46 9.17
CA GLN A 703 -24.05 -32.31 7.99
C GLN A 703 -23.69 -31.06 7.17
N GLU A 704 -23.35 -29.97 7.84
CA GLU A 704 -22.92 -28.73 7.21
C GLU A 704 -21.52 -28.86 6.62
N ARG A 705 -20.59 -29.53 7.32
CA ARG A 705 -19.27 -29.87 6.76
C ARG A 705 -19.39 -30.67 5.46
N GLN A 706 -20.32 -31.63 5.39
CA GLN A 706 -20.56 -32.41 4.17
C GLN A 706 -21.18 -31.59 3.04
N GLN A 707 -21.94 -30.54 3.36
CA GLN A 707 -22.47 -29.61 2.36
C GLN A 707 -21.36 -28.70 1.85
N TRP A 708 -20.59 -28.08 2.74
CA TRP A 708 -19.41 -27.28 2.37
C TRP A 708 -18.40 -28.10 1.57
N ALA A 709 -18.12 -29.35 1.94
CA ALA A 709 -17.16 -30.18 1.21
C ALA A 709 -17.57 -30.40 -0.25
N LYS A 710 -18.88 -30.42 -0.54
CA LYS A 710 -19.39 -30.49 -1.91
C LYS A 710 -19.32 -29.14 -2.62
N ILE A 711 -19.53 -28.04 -1.91
CA ILE A 711 -19.39 -26.69 -2.47
C ILE A 711 -17.94 -26.49 -2.89
N LEU A 712 -16.99 -26.64 -1.95
CA LEU A 712 -15.55 -26.46 -2.21
C LEU A 712 -15.04 -27.41 -3.31
N GLN A 713 -15.53 -28.65 -3.37
CA GLN A 713 -15.13 -29.59 -4.44
C GLN A 713 -15.58 -29.16 -5.85
N ASN A 714 -16.68 -28.41 -5.96
CA ASN A 714 -17.25 -27.99 -7.25
C ASN A 714 -17.04 -26.50 -7.54
N ASN A 715 -16.51 -25.76 -6.57
CA ASN A 715 -16.10 -24.38 -6.72
C ASN A 715 -14.74 -24.33 -7.43
N GLN A 716 -14.53 -23.26 -8.19
CA GLN A 716 -13.24 -22.99 -8.82
C GLN A 716 -12.96 -21.51 -8.63
N VAL A 717 -12.04 -21.18 -7.73
CA VAL A 717 -11.64 -19.80 -7.49
C VAL A 717 -10.90 -19.25 -8.70
N ASN A 718 -11.46 -18.19 -9.27
CA ASN A 718 -10.85 -17.30 -10.25
C ASN A 718 -11.40 -15.89 -10.00
N ILE A 719 -10.65 -15.09 -9.25
CA ILE A 719 -11.02 -13.73 -8.85
C ILE A 719 -10.15 -12.75 -9.63
N THR A 720 -10.76 -11.73 -10.21
CA THR A 720 -10.05 -10.52 -10.68
C THR A 720 -10.79 -9.32 -10.15
N TRP A 721 -10.26 -8.72 -9.08
CA TRP A 721 -10.97 -7.71 -8.30
C TRP A 721 -10.18 -6.42 -8.18
N LYS A 722 -10.76 -5.33 -8.67
CA LYS A 722 -10.17 -4.00 -8.50
C LYS A 722 -10.79 -3.33 -7.28
N LEU A 723 -9.98 -3.17 -6.24
CA LEU A 723 -10.37 -2.52 -4.98
C LEU A 723 -10.87 -1.10 -5.22
N LYS A 724 -11.95 -0.74 -4.52
CA LYS A 724 -12.61 0.56 -4.60
C LYS A 724 -12.80 1.22 -3.23
N PHE A 725 -12.61 0.47 -2.14
CA PHE A 725 -12.75 0.85 -0.73
C PHE A 725 -13.98 1.73 -0.48
N GLU A 726 -15.13 1.07 -0.28
CA GLU A 726 -16.36 1.75 0.18
C GLU A 726 -16.30 2.04 1.70
N GLU A 727 -15.61 1.20 2.47
CA GLU A 727 -15.35 1.35 3.91
C GLU A 727 -13.83 1.37 4.21
N ASP A 728 -13.44 1.37 5.50
CA ASP A 728 -12.05 1.28 5.94
C ASP A 728 -11.39 -0.06 5.59
N GLU A 729 -12.20 -1.09 5.30
CA GLU A 729 -11.76 -2.38 4.77
C GLU A 729 -12.66 -2.81 3.59
N GLU A 730 -12.13 -3.61 2.68
CA GLU A 730 -12.89 -4.22 1.57
C GLU A 730 -12.59 -5.72 1.53
N ASP A 731 -13.65 -6.53 1.48
CA ASP A 731 -13.56 -7.97 1.33
C ASP A 731 -13.52 -8.35 -0.15
N VAL A 732 -12.47 -9.04 -0.56
CA VAL A 732 -12.31 -9.65 -1.89
C VAL A 732 -12.51 -11.14 -1.75
N SER A 733 -13.56 -11.70 -2.33
CA SER A 733 -13.94 -13.11 -2.17
C SER A 733 -14.48 -13.68 -3.46
N ASP A 734 -14.37 -15.01 -3.62
CA ASP A 734 -15.15 -15.74 -4.61
C ASP A 734 -16.61 -15.86 -4.15
N GLU A 735 -17.53 -16.23 -5.06
CA GLU A 735 -18.97 -16.34 -4.77
C GLU A 735 -19.29 -17.31 -3.63
N ALA A 736 -18.52 -18.39 -3.47
CA ALA A 736 -18.75 -19.38 -2.43
C ALA A 736 -18.16 -18.96 -1.06
N GLY A 737 -17.30 -17.94 -1.03
CA GLY A 737 -16.57 -17.58 0.18
C GLY A 737 -15.53 -18.62 0.59
N GLU A 738 -14.98 -19.35 -0.39
CA GLU A 738 -13.90 -20.31 -0.17
C GLU A 738 -12.60 -19.61 0.23
N VAL A 739 -12.30 -18.49 -0.43
CA VAL A 739 -11.15 -17.65 -0.12
C VAL A 739 -11.58 -16.20 -0.06
N CYS A 740 -11.16 -15.50 0.99
CA CYS A 740 -11.49 -14.09 1.18
C CYS A 740 -10.29 -13.32 1.71
N LEU A 741 -9.98 -12.17 1.10
CA LEU A 741 -9.03 -11.19 1.59
C LEU A 741 -9.78 -9.98 2.13
N THR A 742 -9.59 -9.64 3.39
CA THR A 742 -10.00 -8.33 3.93
C THR A 742 -8.82 -7.40 3.84
N VAL A 743 -8.90 -6.48 2.88
CA VAL A 743 -7.87 -5.49 2.65
C VAL A 743 -8.28 -4.22 3.38
N GLU A 744 -7.44 -3.71 4.27
CA GLU A 744 -7.66 -2.38 4.85
C GLU A 744 -7.26 -1.28 3.86
N LYS A 745 -7.91 -0.13 3.96
CA LYS A 745 -7.57 1.05 3.18
C LYS A 745 -6.13 1.46 3.47
N GLY A 746 -5.36 1.59 2.40
CA GLY A 746 -3.93 1.87 2.45
C GLY A 746 -3.04 0.63 2.65
N ALA A 747 -3.59 -0.59 2.80
CA ALA A 747 -2.79 -1.82 2.69
C ALA A 747 -2.40 -2.11 1.23
N TRP A 748 -3.31 -1.85 0.29
CA TRP A 748 -3.11 -2.01 -1.15
C TRP A 748 -2.69 -0.70 -1.82
N GLN A 749 -1.46 -0.67 -2.36
CA GLN A 749 -0.85 0.53 -2.95
C GLN A 749 -0.71 0.45 -4.47
N LEU A 750 -1.03 -0.70 -5.08
CA LEU A 750 -0.95 -0.91 -6.52
C LEU A 750 -2.26 -0.49 -7.21
N ASN A 751 -2.18 0.15 -8.37
CA ASN A 751 -3.35 0.36 -9.24
C ASN A 751 -3.59 -0.85 -10.15
N ALA A 752 -3.50 -2.06 -9.58
CA ALA A 752 -3.74 -3.33 -10.24
C ALA A 752 -4.98 -4.02 -9.63
N ALA A 753 -5.58 -4.95 -10.38
CA ALA A 753 -6.56 -5.86 -9.81
C ALA A 753 -5.84 -6.91 -8.95
N ILE A 754 -6.47 -7.31 -7.85
CA ILE A 754 -6.11 -8.52 -7.13
C ILE A 754 -6.57 -9.71 -7.96
N GLU A 755 -5.66 -10.64 -8.21
CA GLU A 755 -5.91 -11.89 -8.91
C GLU A 755 -5.79 -13.03 -7.92
N VAL A 756 -6.78 -13.94 -7.88
CA VAL A 756 -6.71 -15.14 -7.06
C VAL A 756 -7.18 -16.32 -7.89
N ASP A 757 -6.33 -17.33 -8.04
CA ASP A 757 -6.65 -18.53 -8.79
C ASP A 757 -6.34 -19.78 -7.98
N GLU A 758 -7.20 -20.78 -8.07
CA GLU A 758 -6.89 -22.13 -7.61
C GLU A 758 -5.88 -22.82 -8.54
N GLU A 759 -4.75 -23.24 -7.98
CA GLU A 759 -3.66 -23.84 -8.73
C GLU A 759 -3.59 -25.36 -8.54
N ASN A 760 -3.53 -26.08 -9.66
CA ASN A 760 -3.33 -27.53 -9.73
C ASN A 760 -1.91 -27.86 -10.22
N ASP A 761 -0.89 -27.37 -9.52
CA ASP A 761 0.51 -27.65 -9.84
C ASP A 761 1.01 -28.91 -9.11
N ALA A 762 1.42 -29.92 -9.88
CA ALA A 762 1.94 -31.18 -9.34
C ALA A 762 3.30 -31.02 -8.63
N ASP A 763 4.03 -29.93 -8.87
CA ASP A 763 5.33 -29.67 -8.24
C ASP A 763 5.19 -29.03 -6.85
N VAL A 764 3.99 -28.55 -6.49
CA VAL A 764 3.69 -27.99 -5.16
C VAL A 764 3.17 -29.10 -4.24
N GLN A 765 4.07 -29.63 -3.40
CA GLN A 765 3.77 -30.74 -2.48
C GLN A 765 3.55 -30.23 -1.06
N ALA A 766 2.75 -30.98 -0.29
CA ALA A 766 2.59 -30.72 1.14
C ALA A 766 3.92 -30.97 1.89
N PRO A 767 4.23 -30.20 2.94
CA PRO A 767 5.37 -30.49 3.82
C PRO A 767 5.26 -31.88 4.46
N ILE A 768 6.39 -32.46 4.85
CA ILE A 768 6.42 -33.76 5.52
C ILE A 768 5.66 -33.68 6.88
N ASN A 769 4.87 -34.69 7.22
CA ASN A 769 3.96 -34.65 8.38
C ASN A 769 2.85 -33.58 8.30
N TYR A 770 2.56 -33.05 7.11
CA TYR A 770 1.42 -32.19 6.88
C TYR A 770 0.63 -32.71 5.68
N ARG A 771 -0.67 -32.46 5.70
CA ARG A 771 -1.56 -32.69 4.56
C ARG A 771 -2.35 -31.43 4.27
N PHE A 772 -2.67 -31.22 3.00
CA PHE A 772 -3.56 -30.14 2.59
C PHE A 772 -4.95 -30.31 3.22
N ALA A 773 -5.49 -29.20 3.72
CA ALA A 773 -6.87 -29.07 4.19
C ALA A 773 -7.70 -28.11 3.32
N SER A 774 -7.06 -27.45 2.35
CA SER A 774 -7.66 -26.61 1.30
C SER A 774 -6.99 -26.86 -0.05
N SER A 775 -7.54 -26.27 -1.12
CA SER A 775 -6.80 -26.04 -2.37
C SER A 775 -5.60 -25.10 -2.15
N VAL A 776 -4.71 -25.03 -3.14
CA VAL A 776 -3.62 -24.03 -3.20
C VAL A 776 -4.13 -22.82 -3.95
N PHE A 777 -4.09 -21.66 -3.33
CA PHE A 777 -4.54 -20.40 -3.92
C PHE A 777 -3.34 -19.56 -4.30
N ASN A 778 -3.18 -19.25 -5.58
CA ASN A 778 -2.14 -18.37 -6.08
C ASN A 778 -2.67 -16.93 -6.14
N PHE A 779 -2.01 -16.03 -5.42
CA PHE A 779 -2.38 -14.63 -5.40
C PHE A 779 -1.46 -13.80 -6.29
N GLY A 780 -2.05 -12.87 -7.04
CA GLY A 780 -1.38 -11.98 -7.96
C GLY A 780 -1.87 -10.53 -7.83
N PRO A 781 -1.08 -9.56 -8.33
CA PRO A 781 0.12 -9.76 -9.17
C PRO A 781 1.34 -10.27 -8.38
N GLU A 782 2.17 -11.11 -9.01
CA GLU A 782 3.39 -11.66 -8.40
C GLU A 782 4.33 -10.53 -7.94
N GLY A 783 4.94 -10.69 -6.75
CA GLY A 783 5.84 -9.70 -6.17
C GLY A 783 5.15 -8.53 -5.44
N THR A 784 3.84 -8.57 -5.28
CA THR A 784 3.10 -7.55 -4.51
C THR A 784 3.35 -7.69 -3.01
N SER A 785 3.70 -6.59 -2.34
CA SER A 785 3.72 -6.44 -0.89
C SER A 785 2.68 -5.41 -0.43
N PHE A 786 2.12 -5.60 0.77
CA PHE A 786 1.15 -4.67 1.34
C PHE A 786 1.81 -3.70 2.33
N ALA A 787 1.33 -2.47 2.37
CA ALA A 787 1.81 -1.46 3.34
C ALA A 787 1.29 -1.72 4.77
N LYS A 788 0.26 -2.56 4.92
CA LYS A 788 -0.23 -3.11 6.19
C LYS A 788 -0.59 -4.58 5.99
N PRO A 789 -0.50 -5.44 7.01
CA PRO A 789 -0.96 -6.82 6.89
C PRO A 789 -2.44 -6.90 6.49
N VAL A 790 -2.75 -7.78 5.54
CA VAL A 790 -4.09 -8.07 5.03
C VAL A 790 -4.60 -9.35 5.68
N VAL A 791 -5.88 -9.44 6.01
CA VAL A 791 -6.45 -10.67 6.58
C VAL A 791 -6.82 -11.62 5.46
N LEU A 792 -6.14 -12.77 5.38
CA LEU A 792 -6.52 -13.89 4.53
C LEU A 792 -7.40 -14.86 5.33
N ARG A 793 -8.60 -15.15 4.81
CA ARG A 793 -9.51 -16.18 5.31
C ARG A 793 -9.68 -17.27 4.28
N ILE A 794 -9.60 -18.52 4.73
CA ILE A 794 -9.82 -19.70 3.88
C ILE A 794 -10.85 -20.63 4.55
N LYS A 795 -11.83 -21.07 3.77
CA LYS A 795 -12.84 -22.06 4.16
C LYS A 795 -12.24 -23.46 4.12
N PHE A 796 -12.50 -24.25 5.15
CA PHE A 796 -12.09 -25.65 5.18
C PHE A 796 -13.06 -26.49 6.01
N THR A 797 -13.18 -27.78 5.67
CA THR A 797 -14.16 -28.67 6.32
C THR A 797 -13.54 -29.68 7.27
N ASP A 798 -12.23 -29.87 7.25
CA ASP A 798 -11.57 -30.85 8.09
C ASP A 798 -11.18 -30.26 9.45
N LEU A 799 -12.12 -30.31 10.40
CA LEU A 799 -11.95 -29.83 11.77
C LEU A 799 -11.52 -30.94 12.75
N SER A 800 -10.80 -31.96 12.27
CA SER A 800 -10.38 -33.10 13.10
C SER A 800 -9.29 -32.76 14.12
N ASP A 801 -8.44 -31.79 13.80
CA ASP A 801 -7.33 -31.34 14.65
C ASP A 801 -7.08 -29.82 14.49
N PRO A 802 -8.02 -28.98 14.94
CA PRO A 802 -7.98 -27.54 14.71
C PRO A 802 -6.78 -26.86 15.39
N GLU A 803 -6.30 -27.43 16.50
CA GLU A 803 -5.10 -26.94 17.24
C GLU A 803 -3.82 -27.12 16.41
N ASN A 804 -3.82 -28.06 15.46
CA ASN A 804 -2.69 -28.38 14.58
C ASN A 804 -2.92 -27.93 13.14
N THR A 805 -3.89 -27.04 12.91
CA THR A 805 -4.21 -26.49 11.58
C THR A 805 -3.58 -25.12 11.41
N ILE A 806 -2.95 -24.85 10.26
CA ILE A 806 -2.23 -23.58 10.01
C ILE A 806 -2.33 -23.13 8.55
N VAL A 807 -2.40 -21.82 8.31
CA VAL A 807 -2.19 -21.24 6.98
C VAL A 807 -0.69 -21.13 6.73
N ALA A 808 -0.22 -21.44 5.53
CA ALA A 808 1.16 -21.21 5.15
C ALA A 808 1.25 -20.64 3.73
N TRP A 809 2.31 -19.88 3.47
CA TRP A 809 2.63 -19.31 2.17
C TRP A 809 3.83 -20.02 1.54
N TYR A 810 3.85 -20.14 0.21
CA TYR A 810 4.91 -20.82 -0.53
C TYR A 810 6.00 -19.83 -0.90
N ASN A 811 7.24 -20.10 -0.50
CA ASN A 811 8.40 -19.33 -0.92
C ASN A 811 8.97 -19.93 -2.22
N PRO A 812 8.84 -19.26 -3.38
CA PRO A 812 9.30 -19.81 -4.65
C PRO A 812 10.83 -19.89 -4.76
N GLN A 813 11.58 -19.09 -3.98
CA GLN A 813 13.05 -19.09 -3.99
C GLN A 813 13.60 -20.31 -3.26
N THR A 814 13.04 -20.62 -2.09
CA THR A 814 13.48 -21.75 -1.25
C THR A 814 12.68 -23.03 -1.47
N LYS A 815 11.60 -22.95 -2.26
CA LYS A 815 10.63 -24.02 -2.52
C LYS A 815 10.04 -24.62 -1.24
N CYS A 816 9.92 -23.80 -0.20
CA CYS A 816 9.43 -24.21 1.12
C CYS A 816 8.15 -23.45 1.47
N TRP A 817 7.28 -24.11 2.22
CA TRP A 817 6.16 -23.44 2.87
C TRP A 817 6.63 -22.72 4.13
N VAL A 818 6.03 -21.57 4.43
CA VAL A 818 6.32 -20.74 5.61
C VAL A 818 5.01 -20.48 6.35
N PRO A 819 4.91 -20.80 7.64
CA PRO A 819 3.65 -20.73 8.38
C PRO A 819 3.26 -19.27 8.65
N VAL A 820 1.96 -19.03 8.71
CA VAL A 820 1.35 -17.76 9.11
C VAL A 820 0.64 -17.99 10.45
N PRO A 821 0.95 -17.23 11.52
CA PRO A 821 0.18 -17.27 12.75
C PRO A 821 -1.32 -17.13 12.45
N SER A 822 -2.11 -18.09 12.93
CA SER A 822 -3.47 -18.29 12.43
C SER A 822 -4.50 -18.34 13.56
N VAL A 823 -5.73 -17.94 13.26
CA VAL A 823 -6.90 -18.11 14.13
C VAL A 823 -7.88 -19.04 13.42
N VAL A 824 -8.19 -20.18 14.04
CA VAL A 824 -9.20 -21.12 13.56
C VAL A 824 -10.54 -20.79 14.19
N ASP A 825 -11.52 -20.43 13.35
CA ASP A 825 -12.92 -20.36 13.71
C ASP A 825 -13.58 -21.72 13.45
N ALA A 826 -13.59 -22.57 14.48
CA ALA A 826 -14.12 -23.92 14.38
C ALA A 826 -15.67 -23.94 14.22
N ALA A 827 -16.36 -22.84 14.57
CA ALA A 827 -17.80 -22.73 14.41
C ALA A 827 -18.18 -22.43 12.96
N ASN A 828 -17.42 -21.55 12.28
CA ASN A 828 -17.60 -21.19 10.87
C ASN A 828 -16.82 -22.09 9.89
N GLY A 829 -15.86 -22.92 10.34
CA GLY A 829 -15.02 -23.73 9.46
C GLY A 829 -14.08 -22.87 8.61
N GLU A 830 -13.54 -21.82 9.22
CA GLU A 830 -12.68 -20.82 8.56
C GLU A 830 -11.38 -20.70 9.34
N ILE A 831 -10.27 -20.51 8.63
CA ILE A 831 -8.98 -20.17 9.24
C ILE A 831 -8.53 -18.82 8.70
N SER A 832 -8.10 -17.94 9.60
CA SER A 832 -7.68 -16.58 9.27
C SER A 832 -6.22 -16.36 9.64
N GLY A 833 -5.46 -15.73 8.75
CA GLY A 833 -4.07 -15.33 9.00
C GLY A 833 -3.80 -13.94 8.43
N LEU A 834 -2.74 -13.28 8.91
CA LEU A 834 -2.31 -11.98 8.41
C LEU A 834 -1.19 -12.17 7.39
N ILE A 835 -1.37 -11.62 6.20
CA ILE A 835 -0.43 -11.76 5.10
C ILE A 835 0.15 -10.40 4.71
N THR A 836 1.41 -10.38 4.31
CA THR A 836 2.15 -9.14 3.99
C THR A 836 2.50 -9.00 2.51
N HIS A 837 2.24 -10.03 1.72
CA HIS A 837 2.56 -10.08 0.30
C HIS A 837 1.73 -11.16 -0.41
N PHE A 838 1.77 -11.12 -1.74
CA PHE A 838 1.17 -12.13 -2.61
C PHE A 838 2.16 -13.22 -3.01
N THR A 839 1.67 -14.45 -2.92
CA THR A 839 2.31 -15.70 -3.35
C THR A 839 1.24 -16.81 -3.30
N LYS A 840 1.62 -18.08 -3.28
CA LYS A 840 0.70 -19.20 -3.07
C LYS A 840 0.42 -19.40 -1.58
N PHE A 841 -0.84 -19.58 -1.20
CA PHE A 841 -1.26 -19.90 0.17
C PHE A 841 -2.08 -21.18 0.22
N ALA A 842 -1.97 -21.93 1.31
CA ALA A 842 -2.78 -23.12 1.56
C ALA A 842 -2.93 -23.38 3.07
N VAL A 843 -3.95 -24.17 3.42
CA VAL A 843 -4.19 -24.64 4.78
C VAL A 843 -3.61 -26.05 4.95
N PHE A 844 -2.87 -26.26 6.04
CA PHE A 844 -2.28 -27.53 6.38
C PHE A 844 -2.76 -28.02 7.74
N ILE A 845 -2.96 -29.34 7.86
CA ILE A 845 -3.12 -30.02 9.16
C ILE A 845 -1.85 -30.81 9.42
N ARG A 846 -1.22 -30.58 10.58
CA ARG A 846 -0.09 -31.40 11.04
C ARG A 846 -0.61 -32.81 11.31
N GLU A 847 -0.08 -33.77 10.59
CA GLU A 847 -0.26 -35.18 10.91
C GLU A 847 0.51 -35.45 12.22
N LYS A 848 -0.17 -36.09 13.18
CA LYS A 848 0.41 -36.47 14.48
C LYS A 848 1.82 -37.03 14.29
N GLN A 849 2.75 -36.49 15.09
CA GLN A 849 4.20 -36.75 15.05
C GLN A 849 4.52 -38.18 14.62
N ILE A 850 5.18 -38.30 13.46
CA ILE A 850 5.78 -39.56 13.06
C ILE A 850 7.03 -39.72 13.92
N ASP A 851 7.02 -40.65 14.86
CA ASP A 851 8.23 -41.05 15.60
C ASP A 851 9.23 -41.64 14.60
N PHE A 852 10.12 -40.80 14.04
CA PHE A 852 11.15 -41.24 13.10
C PHE A 852 12.07 -42.28 13.72
N PHE A 853 12.35 -42.10 15.02
CA PHE A 853 13.26 -42.96 15.78
C PHE A 853 12.69 -43.27 17.17
N THR A 854 12.64 -44.55 17.49
CA THR A 854 12.06 -45.10 18.72
C THR A 854 12.94 -44.94 19.97
N ASP A 855 14.19 -44.51 19.80
CA ASP A 855 15.21 -44.38 20.84
C ASP A 855 15.55 -42.92 21.20
N ILE A 856 14.80 -41.96 20.64
CA ILE A 856 14.86 -40.55 21.03
C ILE A 856 13.82 -40.32 22.13
N ASP A 857 14.21 -40.58 23.37
CA ASP A 857 13.41 -40.26 24.57
C ASP A 857 13.44 -38.75 24.84
N SER A 858 12.25 -38.15 24.97
CA SER A 858 12.09 -36.71 25.24
C SER A 858 12.78 -36.25 26.52
N ASP A 859 12.87 -37.09 27.57
CA ASP A 859 13.50 -36.72 28.83
C ASP A 859 15.03 -36.67 28.72
N ALA A 860 15.63 -37.52 27.89
CA ALA A 860 17.08 -37.63 27.73
C ALA A 860 17.62 -36.77 26.57
N TYR A 861 16.85 -36.66 25.49
CA TYR A 861 17.28 -36.05 24.23
C TYR A 861 16.32 -34.98 23.71
N GLY A 862 15.37 -34.49 24.51
CA GLY A 862 14.50 -33.38 24.11
C GLY A 862 15.26 -32.14 23.63
N TRP A 863 16.53 -31.95 24.06
CA TRP A 863 17.43 -30.88 23.61
C TRP A 863 18.00 -31.05 22.19
N ALA A 864 17.86 -32.23 21.58
CA ALA A 864 18.34 -32.55 20.23
C ALA A 864 17.27 -33.18 19.34
N GLN A 865 16.13 -33.58 19.90
CA GLN A 865 15.09 -34.35 19.22
C GLN A 865 14.60 -33.62 17.96
N LYS A 866 14.28 -32.33 18.09
CA LYS A 866 13.80 -31.49 16.99
C LYS A 866 14.83 -31.41 15.85
N GLU A 867 16.09 -31.19 16.19
CA GLU A 867 17.19 -31.10 15.22
C GLU A 867 17.45 -32.45 14.51
N ILE A 868 17.33 -33.57 15.24
CA ILE A 868 17.48 -34.91 14.68
C ILE A 868 16.36 -35.21 13.67
N GLU A 869 15.11 -34.94 14.05
CA GLU A 869 13.95 -35.15 13.19
C GLU A 869 14.04 -34.29 11.93
N TYR A 870 14.37 -33.01 12.09
CA TYR A 870 14.58 -32.08 10.98
C TYR A 870 15.64 -32.58 9.98
N LEU A 871 16.80 -33.00 10.47
CA LEU A 871 17.86 -33.49 9.59
C LEU A 871 17.52 -34.84 8.95
N ALA A 872 16.67 -35.66 9.59
CA ALA A 872 16.21 -36.92 9.04
C ALA A 872 15.26 -36.70 7.87
N VAL A 873 14.35 -35.74 8.01
CA VAL A 873 13.45 -35.24 6.95
C VAL A 873 14.25 -34.73 5.75
N LYS A 874 15.32 -33.97 5.98
CA LYS A 874 16.24 -33.48 4.93
C LYS A 874 17.12 -34.57 4.32
N GLY A 875 17.05 -35.83 4.80
CA GLY A 875 17.90 -36.92 4.34
C GLY A 875 19.39 -36.77 4.70
N ILE A 876 19.70 -35.82 5.58
CA ILE A 876 21.07 -35.53 6.05
C ILE A 876 21.50 -36.60 7.06
N VAL A 877 20.62 -36.92 8.01
CA VAL A 877 20.83 -38.00 8.97
C VAL A 877 19.85 -39.15 8.73
N SER A 878 20.21 -40.33 9.21
CA SER A 878 19.37 -41.53 9.13
C SER A 878 19.66 -42.43 10.32
N GLY A 879 18.71 -43.31 10.64
CA GLY A 879 18.85 -44.36 11.65
C GLY A 879 18.87 -45.77 11.04
N ASP A 880 18.99 -46.77 11.90
CA ASP A 880 18.88 -48.20 11.55
C ASP A 880 17.67 -48.79 12.26
N GLU A 881 16.81 -49.52 11.54
CA GLU A 881 15.57 -50.13 12.08
C GLU A 881 14.75 -49.17 13.00
N ASN A 882 14.58 -47.91 12.58
CA ASN A 882 13.92 -46.84 13.35
C ASN A 882 14.62 -46.50 14.68
N LYS A 883 15.96 -46.60 14.74
CA LYS A 883 16.79 -46.10 15.86
C LYS A 883 17.88 -45.15 15.38
N PHE A 884 18.03 -44.03 16.05
CA PHE A 884 19.00 -43.00 15.71
C PHE A 884 20.38 -43.22 16.34
N ASP A 885 20.46 -43.91 17.48
CA ASP A 885 21.64 -44.07 18.34
C ASP A 885 22.26 -42.73 18.81
N PRO A 886 21.53 -41.88 19.55
CA PRO A 886 21.94 -40.50 19.85
C PRO A 886 23.27 -40.36 20.60
N ASP A 887 23.62 -41.32 21.46
CA ASP A 887 24.86 -41.31 22.25
C ASP A 887 26.09 -41.84 21.52
N ARG A 888 25.93 -42.45 20.34
CA ARG A 888 27.06 -43.06 19.63
C ARG A 888 28.03 -41.97 19.16
N PRO A 889 29.34 -42.09 19.42
CA PRO A 889 30.34 -41.21 18.83
C PRO A 889 30.31 -41.25 17.30
N VAL A 890 30.46 -40.07 16.69
CA VAL A 890 30.48 -39.92 15.22
C VAL A 890 31.92 -40.03 14.71
N THR A 891 32.11 -40.82 13.66
CA THR A 891 33.39 -40.94 12.96
C THR A 891 33.66 -39.74 12.06
N ARG A 892 34.93 -39.48 11.75
CA ARG A 892 35.33 -38.40 10.83
C ARG A 892 34.66 -38.51 9.46
N ALA A 893 34.54 -39.72 8.92
CA ALA A 893 33.85 -39.97 7.66
C ALA A 893 32.34 -39.66 7.73
N GLU A 894 31.67 -40.07 8.82
CA GLU A 894 30.24 -39.78 9.04
C GLU A 894 29.97 -38.29 9.19
N PHE A 895 30.80 -37.57 9.95
CA PHE A 895 30.66 -36.12 10.10
C PHE A 895 30.78 -35.40 8.76
N VAL A 896 31.80 -35.74 7.95
CA VAL A 896 31.99 -35.14 6.62
C VAL A 896 30.83 -35.48 5.69
N ALA A 897 30.33 -36.71 5.71
CA ALA A 897 29.18 -37.08 4.89
C ALA A 897 27.91 -36.30 5.25
N MET A 898 27.63 -36.11 6.55
CA MET A 898 26.52 -35.27 7.00
C MET A 898 26.72 -33.82 6.58
N LEU A 899 27.95 -33.28 6.72
CA LEU A 899 28.25 -31.90 6.36
C LEU A 899 28.18 -31.64 4.84
N VAL A 900 28.66 -32.56 4.01
CA VAL A 900 28.58 -32.47 2.55
C VAL A 900 27.13 -32.47 2.07
N LYS A 901 26.28 -33.32 2.66
CA LYS A 901 24.84 -33.32 2.39
C LYS A 901 24.20 -32.02 2.82
N ALA A 902 24.49 -31.54 4.03
CA ALA A 902 23.97 -30.28 4.55
C ALA A 902 24.39 -29.06 3.71
N LEU A 903 25.60 -29.07 3.15
CA LEU A 903 26.10 -27.99 2.30
C LEU A 903 25.70 -28.15 0.82
N GLU A 904 25.03 -29.25 0.46
CA GLU A 904 24.63 -29.61 -0.91
C GLU A 904 25.80 -29.59 -1.90
N LEU A 905 26.99 -30.04 -1.48
CA LEU A 905 28.17 -30.02 -2.34
C LEU A 905 28.08 -31.10 -3.42
N ASP A 906 28.52 -30.75 -4.63
CA ASP A 906 28.61 -31.68 -5.75
C ASP A 906 29.68 -32.76 -5.49
N ASP A 907 29.23 -33.99 -5.22
CA ASP A 907 30.05 -35.16 -4.99
C ASP A 907 30.26 -36.02 -6.26
N SER A 908 29.81 -35.53 -7.43
CA SER A 908 29.98 -36.18 -8.73
C SER A 908 31.37 -35.96 -9.36
N ALA A 909 32.13 -34.98 -8.83
CA ALA A 909 33.42 -34.59 -9.38
C ALA A 909 34.49 -35.69 -9.24
N ASP A 910 35.22 -35.95 -10.32
CA ASP A 910 36.31 -36.95 -10.37
C ASP A 910 37.60 -36.35 -9.76
N TYR A 911 37.63 -36.27 -8.43
CA TYR A 911 38.79 -35.80 -7.66
C TYR A 911 39.61 -36.99 -7.14
N VAL A 912 40.92 -36.98 -7.38
CA VAL A 912 41.84 -38.04 -6.93
C VAL A 912 42.39 -37.67 -5.54
N LEU A 913 42.03 -38.46 -4.53
CA LEU A 913 42.58 -38.34 -3.18
C LEU A 913 43.96 -38.99 -3.10
N ASN A 914 44.87 -38.39 -2.34
CA ASN A 914 46.19 -38.97 -2.03
C ASN A 914 46.19 -39.82 -0.74
N PHE A 915 45.01 -40.14 -0.19
CA PHE A 915 44.87 -40.89 1.05
C PHE A 915 44.82 -42.40 0.78
N SER A 916 45.73 -43.16 1.38
CA SER A 916 45.84 -44.62 1.17
C SER A 916 44.81 -45.44 1.94
N ASP A 917 44.12 -44.82 2.90
CA ASP A 917 43.15 -45.42 3.81
C ASP A 917 41.69 -45.11 3.43
N ILE A 918 41.45 -44.60 2.21
CA ILE A 918 40.11 -44.44 1.64
C ILE A 918 39.95 -45.39 0.46
N GLU A 919 39.09 -46.39 0.64
CA GLU A 919 38.70 -47.29 -0.44
C GLU A 919 37.74 -46.57 -1.40
N GLU A 920 37.98 -46.69 -2.71
CA GLU A 920 37.28 -45.93 -3.76
C GLU A 920 35.76 -46.19 -3.80
N ASN A 921 35.33 -47.39 -3.40
CA ASN A 921 33.93 -47.80 -3.38
C ASN A 921 33.27 -47.66 -1.99
N SER A 922 33.95 -47.06 -1.02
CA SER A 922 33.36 -46.82 0.29
C SER A 922 32.27 -45.74 0.20
N TRP A 923 31.21 -45.87 1.00
CA TRP A 923 30.07 -44.95 0.97
C TRP A 923 30.46 -43.49 1.29
N TYR A 924 31.58 -43.28 1.99
CA TYR A 924 32.12 -41.97 2.35
C TYR A 924 33.18 -41.45 1.37
N ALA A 925 33.63 -42.23 0.39
CA ALA A 925 34.69 -41.81 -0.52
C ALA A 925 34.32 -40.54 -1.30
N ARG A 926 33.09 -40.48 -1.84
CA ARG A 926 32.61 -39.32 -2.61
C ARG A 926 32.42 -38.07 -1.74
N PRO A 927 31.75 -38.13 -0.57
CA PRO A 927 31.71 -36.99 0.33
C PRO A 927 33.10 -36.46 0.73
N VAL A 928 34.05 -37.37 1.04
CA VAL A 928 35.40 -36.94 1.40
C VAL A 928 36.11 -36.29 0.21
N LYS A 929 35.95 -36.81 -1.02
CA LYS A 929 36.47 -36.17 -2.24
C LYS A 929 35.95 -34.73 -2.38
N ALA A 930 34.64 -34.53 -2.23
CA ALA A 930 34.00 -33.21 -2.33
C ALA A 930 34.55 -32.25 -1.26
N ALA A 931 34.52 -32.63 0.01
CA ALA A 931 34.97 -31.78 1.10
C ALA A 931 36.46 -31.42 1.05
N VAL A 932 37.31 -32.33 0.56
CA VAL A 932 38.75 -32.06 0.39
C VAL A 932 39.01 -31.13 -0.79
N LYS A 933 38.29 -31.32 -1.90
CA LYS A 933 38.37 -30.46 -3.08
C LYS A 933 37.99 -29.01 -2.74
N GLU A 934 36.92 -28.83 -1.97
CA GLU A 934 36.45 -27.51 -1.51
C GLU A 934 37.29 -26.92 -0.36
N GLY A 935 38.35 -27.63 0.09
CA GLY A 935 39.24 -27.14 1.15
C GLY A 935 38.66 -27.15 2.56
N ILE A 936 37.48 -27.74 2.74
CA ILE A 936 36.73 -27.81 4.00
C ILE A 936 37.45 -28.70 5.02
N ILE A 937 38.02 -29.81 4.57
CA ILE A 937 38.76 -30.74 5.42
C ILE A 937 40.09 -31.16 4.78
N LYS A 938 41.07 -31.45 5.64
CA LYS A 938 42.37 -32.02 5.29
C LYS A 938 42.54 -33.40 5.96
N GLY A 939 43.42 -34.22 5.40
CA GLY A 939 43.85 -35.47 6.02
C GLY A 939 44.59 -35.20 7.34
N VAL A 940 44.69 -36.22 8.20
CA VAL A 940 45.53 -36.16 9.40
C VAL A 940 47.03 -36.19 9.05
N SER A 941 47.35 -36.61 7.82
CA SER A 941 48.64 -36.45 7.16
C SER A 941 48.45 -36.35 5.65
N ASP A 942 49.52 -36.12 4.90
CA ASP A 942 49.49 -36.07 3.43
C ASP A 942 49.04 -37.40 2.78
N ARG A 943 49.01 -38.52 3.52
CA ARG A 943 48.68 -39.86 3.01
C ARG A 943 47.57 -40.59 3.77
N ALA A 944 47.00 -40.00 4.81
CA ALA A 944 46.00 -40.66 5.65
C ALA A 944 44.89 -39.70 6.07
N PHE A 945 43.65 -40.17 6.03
CA PHE A 945 42.45 -39.43 6.43
C PHE A 945 41.88 -39.87 7.78
N HIS A 946 42.07 -41.13 8.13
CA HIS A 946 41.51 -41.85 9.26
C HIS A 946 39.97 -41.78 9.31
N PRO A 947 39.27 -42.43 8.35
CA PRO A 947 37.82 -42.31 8.23
C PRO A 947 37.04 -42.87 9.43
N ALA A 948 37.58 -43.91 10.09
CA ALA A 948 36.94 -44.59 11.21
C ALA A 948 37.23 -43.98 12.59
N ASP A 949 38.18 -43.05 12.69
CA ASP A 949 38.49 -42.38 13.94
C ASP A 949 37.32 -41.45 14.32
N THR A 950 37.00 -41.36 15.61
CA THR A 950 35.99 -40.42 16.09
C THR A 950 36.47 -38.99 15.95
N VAL A 951 35.55 -38.07 15.60
CA VAL A 951 35.89 -36.66 15.43
C VAL A 951 35.83 -35.94 16.78
N SER A 952 36.87 -35.16 17.10
CA SER A 952 36.93 -34.36 18.33
C SER A 952 36.28 -32.99 18.15
N ARG A 953 35.90 -32.34 19.26
CA ARG A 953 35.27 -31.01 19.25
C ARG A 953 36.13 -29.92 18.61
N GLU A 954 37.45 -29.93 18.84
CA GLU A 954 38.35 -28.96 18.20
C GLU A 954 38.51 -29.22 16.68
N GLN A 955 38.42 -30.48 16.24
CA GLN A 955 38.40 -30.81 14.82
C GLN A 955 37.11 -30.37 14.14
N ILE A 956 35.96 -30.54 14.81
CA ILE A 956 34.67 -30.05 14.31
C ILE A 956 34.73 -28.54 14.10
N ALA A 957 35.17 -27.77 15.09
CA ALA A 957 35.28 -26.31 14.98
C ALA A 957 36.15 -25.89 13.78
N ALA A 958 37.31 -26.52 13.60
CA ALA A 958 38.19 -26.26 12.47
C ALA A 958 37.62 -26.63 11.11
N ILE A 959 36.73 -27.63 11.03
CA ILE A 959 36.04 -28.00 9.79
C ILE A 959 34.93 -26.99 9.49
N LEU A 960 34.10 -26.63 10.48
CA LEU A 960 32.99 -25.69 10.33
C LEU A 960 33.46 -24.30 9.90
N VAL A 961 34.52 -23.79 10.55
CA VAL A 961 35.09 -22.48 10.21
C VAL A 961 35.61 -22.43 8.78
N ARG A 962 36.20 -23.52 8.28
CA ARG A 962 36.61 -23.61 6.87
C ARG A 962 35.41 -23.72 5.93
N ALA A 963 34.42 -24.54 6.29
CA ALA A 963 33.20 -24.71 5.50
C ALA A 963 32.46 -23.39 5.28
N LEU A 964 32.47 -22.52 6.29
CA LEU A 964 31.75 -21.24 6.28
C LEU A 964 32.67 -20.04 6.02
N ASN A 965 33.96 -20.27 5.76
CA ASN A 965 34.98 -19.24 5.56
C ASN A 965 34.98 -18.14 6.66
N LEU A 966 34.86 -18.56 7.92
CA LEU A 966 34.75 -17.64 9.07
C LEU A 966 36.12 -17.13 9.51
N GLN A 967 36.15 -15.87 9.97
CA GLN A 967 37.30 -15.27 10.63
C GLN A 967 36.94 -14.93 12.09
N ALA A 968 37.91 -15.06 12.99
CA ALA A 968 37.76 -14.60 14.36
C ALA A 968 37.86 -13.06 14.39
N ALA A 969 36.89 -12.39 15.02
CA ALA A 969 36.83 -10.92 15.05
C ALA A 969 36.78 -10.35 16.48
N GLY A 970 36.63 -11.20 17.50
CA GLY A 970 36.42 -10.79 18.88
C GLY A 970 37.51 -11.22 19.86
N HIS A 971 37.12 -11.30 21.13
CA HIS A 971 37.98 -11.75 22.22
C HIS A 971 38.01 -13.29 22.29
N GLU A 972 39.17 -13.88 22.59
CA GLU A 972 39.26 -15.33 22.80
C GLU A 972 38.32 -15.75 23.94
N PRO A 973 37.46 -16.78 23.75
CA PRO A 973 36.57 -17.25 24.81
C PRO A 973 37.39 -17.81 25.98
N GLU A 974 37.01 -17.46 27.21
CA GLU A 974 37.68 -17.94 28.43
C GLU A 974 37.14 -19.32 28.84
N PHE A 975 37.85 -20.40 28.49
CA PHE A 975 37.58 -21.74 29.02
C PHE A 975 38.59 -22.15 30.11
N LYS A 976 38.12 -22.87 31.12
CA LYS A 976 38.99 -23.41 32.21
C LYS A 976 40.07 -24.36 31.69
N ASP A 977 39.84 -24.98 30.54
CA ASP A 977 40.76 -25.89 29.86
C ASP A 977 41.28 -25.33 28.53
N GLN A 978 41.34 -24.00 28.38
CA GLN A 978 41.87 -23.30 27.20
C GLN A 978 43.23 -23.85 26.74
N GLU A 979 44.12 -24.14 27.69
CA GLU A 979 45.46 -24.66 27.43
C GLU A 979 45.49 -26.07 26.80
N LYS A 980 44.38 -26.80 26.88
CA LYS A 980 44.21 -28.11 26.22
C LYS A 980 43.78 -27.99 24.77
N ILE A 981 43.36 -26.81 24.31
CA ILE A 981 43.00 -26.58 22.91
C ILE A 981 44.30 -26.52 22.11
N SER A 982 44.40 -27.40 21.11
CA SER A 982 45.57 -27.48 20.27
C SER A 982 45.87 -26.13 19.60
N PRO A 983 47.13 -25.69 19.49
CA PRO A 983 47.46 -24.38 18.90
C PRO A 983 46.89 -24.15 17.50
N TRP A 984 46.77 -25.19 16.68
CA TRP A 984 46.21 -25.13 15.33
C TRP A 984 44.69 -24.92 15.29
N ALA A 985 43.99 -25.18 16.40
CA ALA A 985 42.53 -25.14 16.50
C ALA A 985 42.01 -23.88 17.20
N ARG A 986 42.85 -23.11 17.90
CA ARG A 986 42.42 -21.99 18.76
C ARG A 986 41.58 -20.95 18.04
N GLU A 987 42.08 -20.45 16.91
CA GLU A 987 41.38 -19.45 16.09
C GLU A 987 40.04 -20.00 15.57
N ALA A 988 40.01 -21.28 15.17
CA ALA A 988 38.77 -21.91 14.73
C ALA A 988 37.78 -22.13 15.87
N VAL A 989 38.25 -22.50 17.06
CA VAL A 989 37.38 -22.62 18.24
C VAL A 989 36.82 -21.26 18.62
N GLN A 990 37.63 -20.20 18.58
CA GLN A 990 37.17 -18.84 18.81
C GLN A 990 36.05 -18.45 17.81
N ALA A 991 36.32 -18.54 16.50
CA ALA A 991 35.33 -18.16 15.49
C ALA A 991 34.04 -18.99 15.57
N ALA A 992 34.15 -20.31 15.83
CA ALA A 992 32.99 -21.18 15.95
C ALA A 992 32.16 -20.89 17.23
N VAL A 993 32.78 -20.44 18.32
CA VAL A 993 32.09 -20.03 19.54
C VAL A 993 31.45 -18.65 19.37
N GLU A 994 32.15 -17.70 18.76
CA GLU A 994 31.61 -16.36 18.43
C GLU A 994 30.34 -16.46 17.56
N LYS A 995 30.33 -17.40 16.62
CA LYS A 995 29.16 -17.68 15.76
C LYS A 995 28.17 -18.69 16.36
N GLN A 996 28.33 -19.07 17.63
CA GLN A 996 27.45 -19.97 18.39
C GLN A 996 27.25 -21.37 17.77
N LEU A 997 28.09 -21.77 16.81
CA LEU A 997 28.07 -23.09 16.18
C LEU A 997 28.45 -24.19 17.19
N VAL A 998 29.35 -23.87 18.12
CA VAL A 998 29.74 -24.72 19.26
C VAL A 998 29.77 -23.88 20.53
N SER A 999 29.53 -24.49 21.68
CA SER A 999 29.55 -23.81 22.99
C SER A 999 30.38 -24.60 24.02
N GLY A 1000 30.82 -23.92 25.08
CA GLY A 1000 31.38 -24.58 26.26
C GLY A 1000 30.33 -25.36 27.06
N TYR A 1001 30.81 -26.18 27.98
CA TYR A 1001 29.98 -26.89 28.96
C TYR A 1001 29.64 -25.96 30.15
N PRO A 1002 28.54 -26.23 30.88
CA PRO A 1002 28.14 -25.42 32.05
C PRO A 1002 29.20 -25.33 33.16
N ASP A 1003 30.16 -26.26 33.19
CA ASP A 1003 31.29 -26.24 34.12
C ASP A 1003 32.40 -25.25 33.72
N GLY A 1004 32.26 -24.57 32.58
CA GLY A 1004 33.22 -23.61 32.03
C GLY A 1004 34.35 -24.26 31.22
N THR A 1005 34.22 -25.52 30.80
CA THR A 1005 35.21 -26.21 29.95
C THR A 1005 34.77 -26.34 28.49
N PHE A 1006 35.70 -26.42 27.54
CA PHE A 1006 35.42 -26.71 26.13
C PHE A 1006 35.55 -28.20 25.78
N ARG A 1007 36.46 -28.91 26.46
CA ARG A 1007 36.77 -30.34 26.25
C ARG A 1007 37.20 -30.66 24.79
N PRO A 1008 38.31 -30.08 24.30
CA PRO A 1008 38.68 -30.09 22.88
C PRO A 1008 38.85 -31.49 22.27
N GLU A 1009 39.40 -32.44 23.04
CA GLU A 1009 39.68 -33.81 22.59
C GLU A 1009 38.48 -34.76 22.75
N LEU A 1010 37.38 -34.33 23.39
CA LEU A 1010 36.23 -35.18 23.63
C LEU A 1010 35.51 -35.50 22.30
N PRO A 1011 35.25 -36.79 21.98
CA PRO A 1011 34.44 -37.15 20.82
C PRO A 1011 33.00 -36.61 20.93
N SER A 1012 32.44 -36.12 19.83
CA SER A 1012 31.04 -35.73 19.78
C SER A 1012 30.13 -36.89 19.38
N ASN A 1013 28.99 -36.99 20.05
CA ASN A 1013 27.96 -37.99 19.76
C ASN A 1013 27.00 -37.52 18.65
N ARG A 1014 26.16 -38.43 18.15
CA ARG A 1014 25.24 -38.17 17.03
C ARG A 1014 24.23 -37.06 17.33
N ALA A 1015 23.70 -37.01 18.55
CA ALA A 1015 22.79 -35.93 18.96
C ALA A 1015 23.48 -34.55 18.93
N GLN A 1016 24.71 -34.45 19.45
CA GLN A 1016 25.48 -33.21 19.40
C GLN A 1016 25.82 -32.80 17.97
N ILE A 1017 26.20 -33.75 17.11
CA ILE A 1017 26.48 -33.46 15.70
C ILE A 1017 25.23 -33.00 14.97
N ALA A 1018 24.06 -33.60 15.24
CA ALA A 1018 22.80 -33.15 14.66
C ALA A 1018 22.52 -31.68 15.01
N VAL A 1019 22.64 -31.31 16.28
CA VAL A 1019 22.48 -29.91 16.72
C VAL A 1019 23.49 -28.98 16.05
N ILE A 1020 24.76 -29.40 15.92
CA ILE A 1020 25.81 -28.58 15.28
C ILE A 1020 25.54 -28.36 13.79
N ILE A 1021 25.18 -29.42 13.05
CA ILE A 1021 24.85 -29.32 11.62
C ILE A 1021 23.60 -28.48 11.43
N TYR A 1022 22.60 -28.63 12.30
CA TYR A 1022 21.41 -27.79 12.28
C TYR A 1022 21.74 -26.31 12.51
N ARG A 1023 22.62 -25.98 13.47
CA ARG A 1023 23.08 -24.59 13.68
C ARG A 1023 23.87 -24.04 12.50
N LEU A 1024 24.68 -24.88 11.83
CA LEU A 1024 25.35 -24.49 10.60
C LEU A 1024 24.34 -24.13 9.50
N LEU A 1025 23.27 -24.92 9.35
CA LEU A 1025 22.22 -24.62 8.39
C LEU A 1025 21.48 -23.32 8.72
N LYS A 1026 21.25 -23.01 10.00
CA LYS A 1026 20.64 -21.75 10.45
C LYS A 1026 21.49 -20.50 10.18
N LEU A 1027 22.82 -20.64 10.18
CA LEU A 1027 23.75 -19.54 9.97
C LEU A 1027 23.94 -19.20 8.48
N ARG A 1028 23.50 -20.09 7.61
CA ARG A 1028 23.58 -19.96 6.16
C ARG A 1028 22.26 -19.43 5.62
#